data_AF-A0A8S1EWB0-F1
#
_entry.id   AF-A0A8S1EWB0-F1
#
_cell.length_a   1.000
_cell.length_b   1.000
_cell.length_c   1.000
_cell.angle_alpha   90.00
_cell.angle_beta   90.00
_cell.angle_gamma   90.00
#
_symmetry.space_group_name_H-M   'P 1'
#
loop_
_entity.id
_entity.type
_entity.pdbx_description
1 polymer ?
#
loop_
_entity_poly.entity_id
_entity_poly.type
_entity_poly.pdbx_seq_one_letter_code
_entity_poly.pdbx_strand_id
1 'polypeptide(L)'
;MSARDAMAAMLDELMGPKRNVELGEDTKVTFDDPDICPYYLAGFCPHDMFVNTKADLGACPLVHDDNLRRMYPTSPEFEKLGFERKLLRFLLELEEDNMRRIKKNKDKLSGMDDQGRKKNEEEKQKIEKEMEEYEEQLKQVILDAEEAGNRGNVTKCQELVEKSEELKYLKNQLAEKLEQLNAAPLHPMVPPMMEELQMKPMEVCEVCGSMLIVNDAANRVEEHLTGKMHTGYQRIRQAIDELKERLKKKDEAEAHIREERRKERRGGDGDRERRRSRSRDRDRKRRVRKLIMFVESWMPQIFSRKHRLLHLSVLFFMLPFWYSAYNEQFRMASYSVEKAMFMAWERAIVKPGAMFKRAVVGFNCNVDLIVNGVKVIESLNTSISDGKDHESLVNLNDLSSTFAHFFKRGAAAERYMSSEDDFNVLVREAESSSRAHHHIGGNAALMADRIAANFPRTEVYLVGPIGPRSQALLHPAVKRANSTRIVKDELHVILEYKQGEILGDWVAPSSSRFITSHDHFSGSMVVVEMFFKAITQFKPDLVIITGVHLLEFQSKEMRQEKVRMIKRNLLQVNPKLPIHLELGSLADSMFAADVLSKIIPYVDSLGINEQELTFLSHIANGPYMEEHPVQAGTVHVYKVVEMLHWLLKTYGKDPTNSKPAKTGYRLSRIHFHCLTFHIMVSTGTDWSNLAAGLAAGARISGRLSCNINANTLDSELLEIRTAASFVLDKTTMRAYQFEAHKQLPSKVSIVQNSARSIRKRPPISSNILDEGVTFADVHNVVLAPTTKLPYPEKELLKHIDKTSKDLLKDKNKMKYGGKKKSSGKIDFMHIPIEEHVVVLFPGQGAQFVGMGKKLIEIPAAKRVFEQASEVLGYDMYKLCQEGPDLKLQQTLYCQPAVVTCSVAAFEALKEIDPSVGENLTDTAGFSVGEYSALVAGEMLSFEDAIKVVKARAEAMHECGQLIKSGMLTVRVKAASKIERAMADARKKAIEKGELDVCEIANYLYCGVRVIGGSETCLRFLEQNQEKYFIQAMKRLHVSAAFHTKQMQPAVEKVMLALGKVDLQRATCNVYSNYTGHIFAAKKAEVRGALAKQVSAPVKWEQIQQLLYRKHQDELFPRFYEVGPGRQLGSMLLQTSKKAYKNYNHFFE
;
A
#
# COMPACT_ATOMS: atom_id res chain seq x y z
N MET A 1 -30.47 18.36 -4.42
CA MET A 1 -31.69 17.62 -4.79
C MET A 1 -31.37 16.14 -4.88
N SER A 2 -32.07 15.33 -4.08
CA SER A 2 -32.22 13.89 -4.31
C SER A 2 -33.07 13.64 -5.57
N ALA A 3 -33.11 12.40 -6.05
CA ALA A 3 -33.99 12.03 -7.16
C ALA A 3 -35.48 12.20 -6.80
N ARG A 4 -35.85 12.09 -5.51
CA ARG A 4 -37.18 12.41 -5.01
C ARG A 4 -37.45 13.91 -5.06
N ASP A 5 -36.47 14.75 -4.73
CA ASP A 5 -36.64 16.21 -4.76
C ASP A 5 -36.75 16.71 -6.20
N ALA A 6 -36.02 16.10 -7.14
CA ALA A 6 -36.11 16.40 -8.56
C ALA A 6 -37.46 15.95 -9.17
N MET A 7 -37.93 14.74 -8.82
CA MET A 7 -39.27 14.30 -9.19
C MET A 7 -40.37 15.14 -8.51
N ALA A 8 -40.16 15.57 -7.26
CA ALA A 8 -41.10 16.45 -6.57
C ALA A 8 -41.19 17.81 -7.28
N ALA A 9 -40.06 18.48 -7.53
CA ALA A 9 -40.02 19.74 -8.26
C ALA A 9 -40.67 19.63 -9.65
N MET A 10 -40.38 18.58 -10.42
CA MET A 10 -40.99 18.34 -11.73
C MET A 10 -42.51 18.07 -11.64
N LEU A 11 -42.97 17.42 -10.57
CA LEU A 11 -44.40 17.21 -10.29
C LEU A 11 -45.08 18.47 -9.76
N ASP A 12 -44.38 19.36 -9.04
CA ASP A 12 -44.90 20.66 -8.60
C ASP A 12 -44.96 21.65 -9.77
N GLU A 13 -44.06 21.52 -10.75
CA GLU A 13 -44.08 22.23 -12.04
C GLU A 13 -45.25 21.77 -12.94
N LEU A 14 -45.67 20.50 -12.84
CA LEU A 14 -46.79 19.92 -13.59
C LEU A 14 -48.17 20.04 -12.91
N MET A 15 -48.22 19.98 -11.58
CA MET A 15 -49.46 19.83 -10.79
C MET A 15 -49.65 20.94 -9.73
N GLY A 16 -48.69 21.86 -9.60
CA GLY A 16 -48.65 22.88 -8.56
C GLY A 16 -48.15 22.37 -7.20
N PRO A 17 -47.57 23.24 -6.36
CA PRO A 17 -46.99 22.87 -5.05
C PRO A 17 -48.01 22.32 -4.04
N LYS A 18 -49.31 22.50 -4.29
CA LYS A 18 -50.42 22.05 -3.41
C LYS A 18 -51.05 20.72 -3.83
N ARG A 19 -50.38 19.93 -4.68
CA ARG A 19 -50.85 18.62 -5.18
C ARG A 19 -51.20 17.56 -4.12
N ASN A 20 -50.84 17.77 -2.85
CA ASN A 20 -51.10 16.86 -1.73
C ASN A 20 -52.24 17.33 -0.80
N VAL A 21 -52.95 18.40 -1.14
CA VAL A 21 -54.10 18.91 -0.36
C VAL A 21 -55.36 18.09 -0.68
N GLU A 22 -56.18 17.80 0.34
CA GLU A 22 -57.41 17.02 0.17
C GLU A 22 -58.48 17.79 -0.61
N LEU A 23 -59.25 17.07 -1.44
CA LEU A 23 -60.29 17.64 -2.31
C LEU A 23 -61.44 18.24 -1.48
N GLY A 24 -61.40 19.55 -1.28
CA GLY A 24 -62.45 20.30 -0.57
C GLY A 24 -62.06 21.71 -0.10
N GLU A 25 -60.77 22.00 0.05
CA GLU A 25 -60.29 23.35 0.40
C GLU A 25 -60.04 24.20 -0.85
N ASP A 26 -60.67 25.37 -0.89
CA ASP A 26 -60.63 26.32 -2.02
C ASP A 26 -59.30 27.13 -1.99
N THR A 27 -58.16 26.45 -2.17
CA THR A 27 -56.82 27.06 -2.08
C THR A 27 -56.49 27.92 -3.31
N LYS A 28 -57.05 29.12 -3.38
CA LYS A 28 -56.58 30.17 -4.29
C LYS A 28 -55.12 30.50 -3.97
N VAL A 29 -54.23 30.32 -4.95
CA VAL A 29 -52.81 30.69 -4.81
C VAL A 29 -52.69 32.22 -4.86
N THR A 30 -52.10 32.80 -3.82
CA THR A 30 -51.89 34.24 -3.67
C THR A 30 -50.46 34.63 -4.11
N PHE A 31 -50.25 35.87 -4.56
CA PHE A 31 -48.94 36.32 -5.05
C PHE A 31 -47.84 36.42 -3.96
N ASP A 32 -48.21 36.31 -2.68
CA ASP A 32 -47.30 36.38 -1.51
C ASP A 32 -47.03 35.00 -0.87
N ASP A 33 -47.27 33.90 -1.60
CA ASP A 33 -46.97 32.53 -1.15
C ASP A 33 -45.44 32.30 -1.11
N PRO A 34 -44.84 31.88 0.03
CA PRO A 34 -43.39 31.87 0.24
C PRO A 34 -42.59 30.94 -0.70
N ASP A 35 -43.25 29.97 -1.33
CA ASP A 35 -42.59 29.02 -2.25
C ASP A 35 -42.45 29.58 -3.69
N ILE A 36 -43.06 30.73 -4.01
CA ILE A 36 -43.09 31.32 -5.36
C ILE A 36 -41.97 32.36 -5.52
N CYS A 37 -41.30 32.38 -6.67
CA CYS A 37 -40.18 33.28 -6.92
C CYS A 37 -40.63 34.75 -7.18
N PRO A 38 -40.36 35.71 -6.27
CA PRO A 38 -40.79 37.09 -6.46
C PRO A 38 -40.04 37.78 -7.61
N TYR A 39 -38.81 37.34 -7.92
CA TYR A 39 -38.02 37.85 -9.05
C TYR A 39 -38.62 37.44 -10.39
N TYR A 40 -39.17 36.22 -10.48
CA TYR A 40 -39.82 35.71 -11.68
C TYR A 40 -41.13 36.48 -11.98
N LEU A 41 -41.94 36.73 -10.94
CA LEU A 41 -43.17 37.53 -11.03
C LEU A 41 -42.89 38.99 -11.43
N ALA A 42 -41.88 39.63 -10.83
CA ALA A 42 -41.54 41.04 -11.10
C ALA A 42 -40.86 41.28 -12.47
N GLY A 43 -40.35 40.24 -13.14
CA GLY A 43 -39.74 40.39 -14.46
C GLY A 43 -39.11 39.11 -14.99
N PHE A 44 -37.96 38.72 -14.44
CA PHE A 44 -37.25 37.48 -14.74
C PHE A 44 -36.38 37.06 -13.56
N CYS A 45 -36.14 35.76 -13.41
CA CYS A 45 -35.20 35.25 -12.41
C CYS A 45 -33.77 35.25 -12.96
N PRO A 46 -32.78 35.94 -12.33
CA PRO A 46 -31.41 35.93 -12.85
C PRO A 46 -30.71 34.57 -12.77
N HIS A 47 -31.22 33.65 -11.93
CA HIS A 47 -30.75 32.26 -11.84
C HIS A 47 -30.87 31.55 -13.19
N ASP A 48 -31.96 31.76 -13.94
CA ASP A 48 -32.22 31.10 -15.21
C ASP A 48 -31.36 31.66 -16.37
N MET A 49 -30.90 32.92 -16.25
CA MET A 49 -30.14 33.57 -17.33
C MET A 49 -28.69 33.09 -17.42
N PHE A 50 -28.08 32.73 -16.30
CA PHE A 50 -26.65 32.38 -16.22
C PHE A 50 -26.36 30.87 -16.21
N VAL A 51 -27.37 30.03 -16.43
CA VAL A 51 -27.25 28.56 -16.41
C VAL A 51 -26.23 28.06 -17.45
N ASN A 52 -25.21 27.33 -16.97
CA ASN A 52 -24.01 26.90 -17.71
C ASN A 52 -23.06 28.04 -18.14
N THR A 53 -22.95 29.14 -17.38
CA THR A 53 -21.98 30.23 -17.66
C THR A 53 -20.94 30.41 -16.55
N LYS A 54 -19.93 31.29 -16.75
CA LYS A 54 -18.94 31.63 -15.70
C LYS A 54 -19.50 32.56 -14.60
N ALA A 55 -20.80 32.84 -14.61
CA ALA A 55 -21.52 33.62 -13.60
C ALA A 55 -22.79 32.87 -13.10
N ASP A 56 -22.81 31.54 -13.24
CA ASP A 56 -23.94 30.68 -12.88
C ASP A 56 -24.28 30.77 -11.38
N LEU A 57 -25.53 31.11 -11.08
CA LEU A 57 -26.07 31.25 -9.73
C LEU A 57 -26.69 29.93 -9.21
N GLY A 58 -26.79 28.90 -10.06
CA GLY A 58 -27.51 27.66 -9.79
C GLY A 58 -29.01 27.78 -10.12
N ALA A 59 -29.71 26.64 -10.05
CA ALA A 59 -31.17 26.61 -10.25
C ALA A 59 -31.88 27.38 -9.13
N CYS A 60 -32.99 28.06 -9.46
CA CYS A 60 -33.76 28.81 -8.46
C CYS A 60 -34.35 27.84 -7.40
N PRO A 61 -34.25 28.15 -6.10
CA PRO A 61 -34.86 27.35 -5.04
C PRO A 61 -36.37 27.60 -4.87
N LEU A 62 -36.96 28.53 -5.65
CA LEU A 62 -38.36 28.94 -5.59
C LEU A 62 -39.05 28.60 -6.92
N VAL A 63 -40.36 28.33 -6.87
CA VAL A 63 -41.16 27.89 -8.03
C VAL A 63 -41.37 29.04 -9.01
N HIS A 64 -41.25 28.75 -10.31
CA HIS A 64 -41.52 29.67 -11.41
C HIS A 64 -42.87 29.30 -12.07
N ASP A 65 -43.91 30.10 -11.82
CA ASP A 65 -45.25 29.90 -12.41
C ASP A 65 -45.55 30.97 -13.49
N ASP A 66 -45.78 30.51 -14.72
CA ASP A 66 -46.07 31.37 -15.88
C ASP A 66 -47.47 31.98 -15.89
N ASN A 67 -48.45 31.35 -15.26
CA ASN A 67 -49.80 31.89 -15.15
C ASN A 67 -49.83 33.05 -14.16
N LEU A 68 -49.21 32.86 -12.98
CA LEU A 68 -49.12 33.92 -11.97
C LEU A 68 -48.27 35.09 -12.47
N ARG A 69 -47.18 34.83 -13.22
CA ARG A 69 -46.37 35.88 -13.87
C ARG A 69 -47.16 36.71 -14.88
N ARG A 70 -48.14 36.12 -15.57
CA ARG A 70 -49.05 36.86 -16.48
C ARG A 70 -50.12 37.64 -15.72
N MET A 71 -50.63 37.12 -14.60
CA MET A 71 -51.68 37.76 -13.81
C MET A 71 -51.16 38.91 -12.93
N TYR A 72 -49.92 38.81 -12.42
CA TYR A 72 -49.35 39.76 -11.46
C TYR A 72 -49.36 41.24 -11.96
N PRO A 73 -48.95 41.58 -13.20
CA PRO A 73 -49.01 42.96 -13.72
C PRO A 73 -50.42 43.54 -13.85
N THR A 74 -51.45 42.68 -13.97
CA THR A 74 -52.87 43.08 -14.05
C THR A 74 -53.56 43.14 -12.69
N SER A 75 -52.86 42.76 -11.61
CA SER A 75 -53.44 42.66 -10.27
C SER A 75 -53.45 44.01 -9.53
N PRO A 76 -54.39 44.24 -8.59
CA PRO A 76 -54.36 45.41 -7.71
C PRO A 76 -53.21 45.38 -6.68
N GLU A 77 -52.43 44.30 -6.63
CA GLU A 77 -51.29 44.08 -5.73
C GLU A 77 -49.94 44.40 -6.39
N PHE A 78 -49.94 44.60 -7.72
CA PHE A 78 -48.78 44.99 -8.50
C PHE A 78 -48.05 46.19 -7.88
N GLU A 79 -46.74 46.07 -7.72
CA GLU A 79 -45.85 47.03 -7.06
C GLU A 79 -46.17 47.41 -5.59
N LYS A 80 -47.15 46.79 -4.93
CA LYS A 80 -47.42 46.98 -3.49
C LYS A 80 -46.63 46.00 -2.62
N LEU A 81 -46.39 44.79 -3.13
CA LEU A 81 -45.59 43.74 -2.47
C LEU A 81 -44.07 44.01 -2.52
N GLY A 82 -43.64 44.99 -3.34
CA GLY A 82 -42.26 45.49 -3.39
C GLY A 82 -41.26 44.53 -4.03
N PHE A 83 -41.72 43.56 -4.82
CA PHE A 83 -40.88 42.58 -5.50
C PHE A 83 -39.93 43.25 -6.52
N GLU A 84 -40.35 44.35 -7.15
CA GLU A 84 -39.58 45.17 -8.09
C GLU A 84 -38.39 45.85 -7.39
N ARG A 85 -38.61 46.37 -6.17
CA ARG A 85 -37.54 46.95 -5.34
C ARG A 85 -36.56 45.87 -4.83
N LYS A 86 -37.03 44.64 -4.57
CA LYS A 86 -36.17 43.50 -4.24
C LYS A 86 -35.34 43.05 -5.45
N LEU A 87 -35.96 42.95 -6.64
CA LEU A 87 -35.29 42.60 -7.89
C LEU A 87 -34.22 43.64 -8.26
N LEU A 88 -34.55 44.93 -8.24
CA LEU A 88 -33.59 46.00 -8.56
C LEU A 88 -32.35 45.95 -7.67
N ARG A 89 -32.50 45.71 -6.36
CA ARG A 89 -31.36 45.59 -5.44
C ARG A 89 -30.45 44.43 -5.84
N PHE A 90 -31.02 43.27 -6.12
CA PHE A 90 -30.28 42.07 -6.50
C PHE A 90 -29.58 42.24 -7.86
N LEU A 91 -30.20 42.92 -8.82
CA LEU A 91 -29.57 43.25 -10.11
C LEU A 91 -28.40 44.23 -9.95
N LEU A 92 -28.52 45.24 -9.08
CA LEU A 92 -27.44 46.20 -8.80
C LEU A 92 -26.22 45.53 -8.15
N GLU A 93 -26.43 44.59 -7.23
CA GLU A 93 -25.36 43.78 -6.61
C GLU A 93 -24.60 42.96 -7.67
N LEU A 94 -25.31 42.33 -8.61
CA LEU A 94 -24.73 41.57 -9.73
C LEU A 94 -23.98 42.46 -10.74
N GLU A 95 -24.45 43.70 -10.97
CA GLU A 95 -23.75 44.67 -11.81
C GLU A 95 -22.45 45.15 -11.16
N GLU A 96 -22.46 45.45 -9.86
CA GLU A 96 -21.28 45.94 -9.14
C GLU A 96 -20.14 44.88 -9.16
N ASP A 97 -20.48 43.61 -8.94
CA ASP A 97 -19.54 42.49 -9.05
C ASP A 97 -18.91 42.36 -10.44
N ASN A 98 -19.71 42.57 -11.50
CA ASN A 98 -19.22 42.58 -12.88
C ASN A 98 -18.31 43.78 -13.16
N MET A 99 -18.63 44.97 -12.64
CA MET A 99 -17.79 46.16 -12.77
C MET A 99 -16.45 46.00 -12.04
N ARG A 100 -16.44 45.42 -10.83
CA ARG A 100 -15.20 45.07 -10.11
C ARG A 100 -14.34 44.07 -10.91
N ARG A 101 -14.97 43.11 -11.61
CA ARG A 101 -14.29 42.14 -12.50
C ARG A 101 -13.69 42.81 -13.74
N ILE A 102 -14.41 43.71 -14.40
CA ILE A 102 -13.92 44.48 -15.56
C ILE A 102 -12.68 45.28 -15.15
N LYS A 103 -12.77 46.06 -14.05
CA LYS A 103 -11.65 46.86 -13.53
C LYS A 103 -10.41 46.00 -13.25
N LYS A 104 -10.56 44.90 -12.50
CA LYS A 104 -9.47 43.98 -12.17
C LYS A 104 -8.78 43.35 -13.40
N ASN A 105 -9.49 43.20 -14.52
CA ASN A 105 -8.89 42.69 -15.75
C ASN A 105 -8.20 43.80 -16.56
N LYS A 106 -8.71 45.04 -16.53
CA LYS A 106 -7.99 46.21 -17.08
C LYS A 106 -6.68 46.48 -16.31
N ASP A 107 -6.73 46.47 -14.98
CA ASP A 107 -5.55 46.69 -14.10
C ASP A 107 -4.42 45.66 -14.35
N LYS A 108 -4.77 44.42 -14.74
CA LYS A 108 -3.80 43.37 -15.08
C LYS A 108 -3.05 43.64 -16.37
N LEU A 109 -3.72 44.17 -17.40
CA LEU A 109 -3.09 44.51 -18.68
C LEU A 109 -2.05 45.61 -18.48
N SER A 110 -2.39 46.67 -17.72
CA SER A 110 -1.42 47.74 -17.37
C SER A 110 -0.24 47.27 -16.53
N GLY A 111 -0.37 46.18 -15.76
CA GLY A 111 0.69 45.70 -14.87
C GLY A 111 1.75 44.79 -15.52
N MET A 112 1.59 44.41 -16.79
CA MET A 112 2.48 43.42 -17.44
C MET A 112 3.71 44.04 -18.11
N ASP A 113 3.65 45.29 -18.57
CA ASP A 113 4.75 45.92 -19.33
C ASP A 113 5.89 46.46 -18.43
N ASP A 114 5.58 46.98 -17.25
CA ASP A 114 6.58 47.63 -16.37
C ASP A 114 7.55 46.66 -15.69
N GLN A 115 7.15 45.40 -15.46
CA GLN A 115 8.01 44.41 -14.78
C GLN A 115 9.06 43.78 -15.72
N GLY A 116 8.76 43.67 -17.02
CA GLY A 116 9.70 43.12 -18.00
C GLY A 116 10.91 44.03 -18.22
N ARG A 117 10.66 45.34 -18.35
CA ARG A 117 11.71 46.33 -18.63
C ARG A 117 12.77 46.44 -17.53
N LYS A 118 12.36 46.56 -16.25
CA LYS A 118 13.31 46.66 -15.14
C LYS A 118 14.23 45.46 -15.02
N LYS A 119 13.70 44.25 -15.27
CA LYS A 119 14.44 43.01 -15.08
C LYS A 119 15.54 42.81 -16.12
N ASN A 120 15.29 43.19 -17.38
CA ASN A 120 16.31 43.11 -18.43
C ASN A 120 17.47 44.11 -18.19
N GLU A 121 17.17 45.30 -17.68
CA GLU A 121 18.20 46.31 -17.36
C GLU A 121 19.11 45.87 -16.20
N GLU A 122 18.55 45.27 -15.15
CA GLU A 122 19.31 44.69 -14.03
C GLU A 122 20.18 43.49 -14.47
N GLU A 123 19.66 42.63 -15.36
CA GLU A 123 20.41 41.46 -15.86
C GLU A 123 21.56 41.88 -16.80
N LYS A 124 21.38 42.94 -17.60
CA LYS A 124 22.41 43.53 -18.45
C LYS A 124 23.60 44.07 -17.64
N GLN A 125 23.33 44.92 -16.63
CA GLN A 125 24.37 45.49 -15.75
C GLN A 125 25.16 44.41 -15.01
N LYS A 126 24.53 43.27 -14.68
CA LYS A 126 25.21 42.14 -14.03
C LYS A 126 26.21 41.44 -14.96
N ILE A 127 25.82 41.20 -16.21
CA ILE A 127 26.69 40.54 -17.21
C ILE A 127 27.90 41.42 -17.55
N GLU A 128 27.67 42.72 -17.74
CA GLU A 128 28.76 43.69 -18.01
C GLU A 128 29.82 43.68 -16.90
N LYS A 129 29.39 43.62 -15.63
CA LYS A 129 30.29 43.54 -14.47
C LYS A 129 31.07 42.22 -14.38
N GLU A 130 30.43 41.09 -14.65
CA GLU A 130 31.09 39.78 -14.65
C GLU A 130 32.14 39.67 -15.78
N MET A 131 31.90 40.31 -16.93
CA MET A 131 32.88 40.38 -18.03
C MET A 131 34.12 41.22 -17.69
N GLU A 132 33.97 42.29 -16.91
CA GLU A 132 35.07 43.16 -16.45
C GLU A 132 35.98 42.41 -15.46
N GLU A 133 35.38 41.68 -14.51
CA GLU A 133 36.11 40.84 -13.53
C GLU A 133 36.94 39.73 -14.20
N TYR A 134 36.38 39.05 -15.22
CA TYR A 134 37.14 38.06 -16.00
C TYR A 134 38.25 38.70 -16.86
N GLU A 135 38.10 39.93 -17.32
CA GLU A 135 39.16 40.63 -18.05
C GLU A 135 40.35 40.99 -17.15
N GLU A 136 40.09 41.40 -15.90
CA GLU A 136 41.15 41.68 -14.92
C GLU A 136 41.88 40.39 -14.51
N GLN A 137 41.16 39.30 -14.26
CA GLN A 137 41.75 37.99 -13.99
C GLN A 137 42.60 37.48 -15.17
N LEU A 138 42.13 37.66 -16.40
CA LEU A 138 42.88 37.26 -17.61
C LEU A 138 44.21 38.03 -17.74
N LYS A 139 44.21 39.35 -17.47
CA LYS A 139 45.44 40.17 -17.47
C LYS A 139 46.45 39.68 -16.43
N GLN A 140 46.00 39.34 -15.23
CA GLN A 140 46.90 38.82 -14.19
C GLN A 140 47.50 37.46 -14.57
N VAL A 141 46.68 36.52 -15.08
CA VAL A 141 47.16 35.19 -15.47
C VAL A 141 48.17 35.24 -16.62
N ILE A 142 48.01 36.17 -17.57
CA ILE A 142 48.99 36.39 -18.66
C ILE A 142 50.31 36.92 -18.10
N LEU A 143 50.29 37.91 -17.20
CA LEU A 143 51.51 38.43 -16.55
C LEU A 143 52.23 37.35 -15.73
N ASP A 144 51.48 36.53 -14.99
CA ASP A 144 52.04 35.40 -14.22
C ASP A 144 52.68 34.34 -15.15
N ALA A 145 52.11 34.13 -16.35
CA ALA A 145 52.65 33.21 -17.35
C ALA A 145 53.95 33.76 -17.98
N GLU A 146 53.99 35.05 -18.33
CA GLU A 146 55.21 35.72 -18.80
C GLU A 146 56.33 35.66 -17.75
N GLU A 147 56.02 35.89 -16.46
CA GLU A 147 57.01 35.78 -15.39
C GLU A 147 57.48 34.33 -15.17
N ALA A 148 56.58 33.34 -15.25
CA ALA A 148 56.95 31.92 -15.20
C ALA A 148 57.86 31.52 -16.39
N GLY A 149 57.59 32.03 -17.58
CA GLY A 149 58.42 31.87 -18.78
C GLY A 149 59.82 32.48 -18.61
N ASN A 150 59.90 33.73 -18.14
CA ASN A 150 61.18 34.40 -17.86
C ASN A 150 62.03 33.69 -16.79
N ARG A 151 61.38 32.97 -15.86
CA ARG A 151 62.03 32.12 -14.84
C ARG A 151 62.36 30.70 -15.32
N GLY A 152 62.08 30.37 -16.59
CA GLY A 152 62.35 29.05 -17.18
C GLY A 152 61.43 27.91 -16.70
N ASN A 153 60.32 28.22 -16.03
CA ASN A 153 59.40 27.21 -15.50
C ASN A 153 58.33 26.86 -16.54
N VAL A 154 58.69 25.98 -17.47
CA VAL A 154 57.86 25.60 -18.63
C VAL A 154 56.52 24.99 -18.20
N THR A 155 56.50 24.12 -17.18
CA THR A 155 55.26 23.46 -16.72
C THR A 155 54.28 24.46 -16.12
N LYS A 156 54.74 25.37 -15.24
CA LYS A 156 53.87 26.40 -14.68
C LYS A 156 53.38 27.40 -15.73
N CYS A 157 54.20 27.68 -16.76
CA CYS A 157 53.78 28.50 -17.89
C CYS A 157 52.64 27.83 -18.68
N GLN A 158 52.74 26.53 -18.98
CA GLN A 158 51.68 25.78 -19.66
C GLN A 158 50.35 25.78 -18.88
N GLU A 159 50.39 25.51 -17.57
CA GLU A 159 49.19 25.56 -16.71
C GLU A 159 48.50 26.95 -16.71
N LEU A 160 49.29 28.02 -16.71
CA LEU A 160 48.75 29.39 -16.73
C LEU A 160 48.21 29.78 -18.11
N VAL A 161 48.82 29.30 -19.19
CA VAL A 161 48.30 29.49 -20.56
C VAL A 161 46.95 28.79 -20.74
N GLU A 162 46.82 27.53 -20.31
CA GLU A 162 45.55 26.78 -20.37
C GLU A 162 44.45 27.51 -19.57
N LYS A 163 44.77 27.98 -18.36
CA LYS A 163 43.86 28.80 -17.55
C LYS A 163 43.47 30.14 -18.22
N SER A 164 44.36 30.74 -19.01
CA SER A 164 44.05 31.95 -19.78
C SER A 164 43.08 31.68 -20.93
N GLU A 165 43.16 30.50 -21.56
CA GLU A 165 42.23 30.08 -22.61
C GLU A 165 40.82 29.81 -22.04
N GLU A 166 40.74 29.18 -20.87
CA GLU A 166 39.47 28.94 -20.16
C GLU A 166 38.77 30.26 -19.78
N LEU A 167 39.48 31.21 -19.16
CA LEU A 167 38.94 32.53 -18.81
C LEU A 167 38.47 33.31 -20.05
N LYS A 168 39.22 33.22 -21.16
CA LYS A 168 38.85 33.84 -22.44
C LYS A 168 37.61 33.22 -23.06
N TYR A 169 37.43 31.90 -22.94
CA TYR A 169 36.23 31.20 -23.39
C TYR A 169 34.99 31.62 -22.58
N LEU A 170 35.08 31.67 -21.25
CA LEU A 170 34.00 32.12 -20.37
C LEU A 170 33.57 33.57 -20.65
N LYS A 171 34.54 34.47 -20.87
CA LYS A 171 34.25 35.87 -21.25
C LYS A 171 33.50 35.95 -22.58
N ASN A 172 33.87 35.15 -23.58
CA ASN A 172 33.20 35.15 -24.88
C ASN A 172 31.74 34.66 -24.77
N GLN A 173 31.44 33.64 -23.96
CA GLN A 173 30.06 33.20 -23.72
C GLN A 173 29.19 34.29 -23.08
N LEU A 174 29.75 35.08 -22.15
CA LEU A 174 29.03 36.22 -21.57
C LEU A 174 28.83 37.36 -22.60
N ALA A 175 29.79 37.58 -23.50
CA ALA A 175 29.66 38.55 -24.58
C ALA A 175 28.53 38.19 -25.55
N GLU A 176 28.44 36.93 -25.99
CA GLU A 176 27.33 36.44 -26.83
C GLU A 176 25.97 36.59 -26.12
N LYS A 177 25.92 36.32 -24.81
CA LYS A 177 24.70 36.50 -24.01
C LYS A 177 24.28 37.98 -23.90
N LEU A 178 25.24 38.89 -23.79
CA LEU A 178 25.01 40.34 -23.80
C LEU A 178 24.54 40.83 -25.18
N GLU A 179 25.11 40.29 -26.25
CA GLU A 179 24.71 40.61 -27.62
C GLU A 179 23.28 40.15 -27.91
N GLN A 180 22.88 38.95 -27.48
CA GLN A 180 21.49 38.45 -27.56
C GLN A 180 20.48 39.34 -26.80
N LEU A 181 20.88 39.96 -25.68
CA LEU A 181 20.06 40.92 -24.94
C LEU A 181 19.95 42.28 -25.64
N ASN A 182 20.96 42.67 -26.44
CA ASN A 182 20.98 43.93 -27.20
C ASN A 182 20.34 43.81 -28.60
N ALA A 183 20.29 42.61 -29.20
CA ALA A 183 19.90 42.38 -30.60
C ALA A 183 18.40 42.51 -30.92
N ALA A 184 17.57 43.03 -30.02
CA ALA A 184 16.19 43.41 -30.31
C ALA A 184 16.13 44.92 -30.65
N PRO A 185 16.29 45.31 -31.93
CA PRO A 185 15.09 45.71 -32.68
C PRO A 185 15.13 45.61 -34.24
N LEU A 186 13.94 45.70 -34.86
CA LEU A 186 13.61 45.92 -36.29
C LEU A 186 14.01 44.84 -37.35
N HIS A 187 13.01 44.43 -38.15
CA HIS A 187 13.16 43.76 -39.46
C HIS A 187 14.03 44.58 -40.44
N PRO A 188 14.71 43.98 -41.46
CA PRO A 188 14.21 42.88 -42.31
C PRO A 188 15.29 41.79 -42.63
N MET A 189 15.18 40.81 -43.53
CA MET A 189 14.14 40.33 -44.49
C MET A 189 14.00 38.79 -44.35
N VAL A 190 12.95 38.17 -44.93
CA VAL A 190 12.82 36.71 -45.08
C VAL A 190 12.21 36.35 -46.46
N PRO A 191 12.69 35.33 -47.20
CA PRO A 191 12.04 34.84 -48.42
C PRO A 191 10.69 34.14 -48.13
N PRO A 192 9.76 34.10 -49.11
CA PRO A 192 8.33 33.94 -48.81
C PRO A 192 7.89 32.47 -48.63
N MET A 193 7.82 31.97 -47.39
CA MET A 193 6.93 30.86 -47.00
C MET A 193 6.83 30.64 -45.47
N MET A 194 6.31 31.62 -44.72
CA MET A 194 5.70 31.45 -43.36
C MET A 194 5.19 32.81 -42.85
N GLU A 195 3.96 33.19 -43.20
CA GLU A 195 3.38 34.49 -42.84
C GLU A 195 1.95 34.34 -42.30
N GLU A 196 1.78 33.70 -41.14
CA GLU A 196 0.50 33.77 -40.40
C GLU A 196 0.61 33.36 -38.91
N LEU A 197 1.41 34.06 -38.09
CA LEU A 197 1.35 33.94 -36.61
C LEU A 197 2.03 35.10 -35.84
N GLN A 198 1.68 36.35 -36.18
CA GLN A 198 1.97 37.49 -35.29
C GLN A 198 1.02 37.46 -34.08
N MET A 199 1.56 37.59 -32.86
CA MET A 199 0.76 37.66 -31.63
C MET A 199 0.01 39.00 -31.57
N LYS A 200 -1.31 38.94 -31.74
CA LYS A 200 -2.20 40.12 -31.67
C LYS A 200 -2.44 40.57 -30.21
N PRO A 201 -2.56 41.88 -29.93
CA PRO A 201 -2.75 42.39 -28.57
C PRO A 201 -4.13 42.00 -28.01
N MET A 202 -4.29 42.04 -26.68
CA MET A 202 -5.56 41.70 -25.99
C MET A 202 -6.23 42.93 -25.36
N GLU A 203 -7.56 42.91 -25.36
CA GLU A 203 -8.45 43.92 -24.75
C GLU A 203 -9.47 43.27 -23.79
N VAL A 204 -10.27 44.07 -23.09
CA VAL A 204 -11.30 43.60 -22.13
C VAL A 204 -12.68 44.14 -22.52
N CYS A 205 -13.62 43.23 -22.78
CA CYS A 205 -15.02 43.56 -23.05
C CYS A 205 -15.68 44.32 -21.89
N GLU A 206 -16.28 45.47 -22.19
CA GLU A 206 -16.89 46.38 -21.19
C GLU A 206 -18.30 45.95 -20.71
N VAL A 207 -18.86 44.90 -21.31
CA VAL A 207 -20.18 44.35 -20.94
C VAL A 207 -20.04 43.20 -19.94
N CYS A 208 -19.12 42.24 -20.17
CA CYS A 208 -19.00 41.03 -19.33
C CYS A 208 -17.58 40.73 -18.81
N GLY A 209 -16.62 41.65 -19.00
CA GLY A 209 -15.27 41.54 -18.44
C GLY A 209 -14.46 40.35 -18.95
N SER A 210 -14.75 39.86 -20.15
CA SER A 210 -13.97 38.81 -20.83
C SER A 210 -12.83 39.43 -21.63
N MET A 211 -11.69 38.76 -21.69
CA MET A 211 -10.54 39.18 -22.52
C MET A 211 -10.79 38.75 -23.96
N LEU A 212 -10.59 39.67 -24.90
CA LEU A 212 -10.69 39.47 -26.35
C LEU A 212 -9.35 39.74 -27.01
N ILE A 213 -9.14 39.23 -28.22
CA ILE A 213 -7.95 39.51 -29.03
C ILE A 213 -8.34 40.60 -30.04
N VAL A 214 -7.55 41.66 -30.11
CA VAL A 214 -7.75 42.75 -31.08
C VAL A 214 -7.52 42.18 -32.48
N ASN A 215 -8.45 42.43 -33.41
CA ASN A 215 -8.47 41.88 -34.77
C ASN A 215 -8.50 40.33 -34.84
N ASP A 216 -9.23 39.66 -33.94
CA ASP A 216 -9.59 38.24 -34.10
C ASP A 216 -10.57 38.02 -35.27
N ALA A 217 -10.78 36.77 -35.69
CA ALA A 217 -11.72 36.43 -36.75
C ALA A 217 -13.17 36.83 -36.38
N ALA A 218 -13.89 37.47 -37.32
CA ALA A 218 -15.22 38.05 -37.10
C ALA A 218 -16.19 37.08 -36.38
N ASN A 219 -16.25 35.83 -36.83
CA ASN A 219 -17.09 34.78 -36.26
C ASN A 219 -16.90 34.60 -34.74
N ARG A 220 -15.67 34.75 -34.21
CA ARG A 220 -15.40 34.60 -32.76
C ARG A 220 -15.85 35.82 -31.96
N VAL A 221 -15.82 37.01 -32.56
CA VAL A 221 -16.40 38.22 -31.97
C VAL A 221 -17.92 38.10 -31.95
N GLU A 222 -18.53 37.57 -33.01
CA GLU A 222 -19.97 37.29 -33.05
C GLU A 222 -20.40 36.20 -32.03
N GLU A 223 -19.66 35.10 -31.90
CA GLU A 223 -19.86 34.09 -30.84
C GLU A 223 -19.76 34.71 -29.43
N HIS A 224 -18.89 35.70 -29.24
CA HIS A 224 -18.80 36.43 -27.97
C HIS A 224 -20.03 37.29 -27.70
N LEU A 225 -20.46 38.10 -28.68
CA LEU A 225 -21.59 39.03 -28.56
C LEU A 225 -22.92 38.28 -28.38
N THR A 226 -23.10 37.15 -29.07
CA THR A 226 -24.27 36.28 -28.95
C THR A 226 -24.25 35.38 -27.70
N GLY A 227 -23.11 35.31 -26.99
CA GLY A 227 -22.93 34.45 -25.83
C GLY A 227 -23.85 34.83 -24.65
N LYS A 228 -24.33 33.82 -23.91
CA LYS A 228 -25.25 33.97 -22.76
C LYS A 228 -24.75 34.92 -21.67
N MET A 229 -23.43 35.05 -21.50
CA MET A 229 -22.86 36.01 -20.53
C MET A 229 -22.96 37.46 -21.01
N HIS A 230 -22.70 37.71 -22.30
CA HIS A 230 -22.72 39.05 -22.86
C HIS A 230 -24.16 39.56 -22.89
N THR A 231 -25.05 38.79 -23.51
CA THR A 231 -26.50 39.04 -23.57
C THR A 231 -27.14 39.10 -22.17
N GLY A 232 -26.71 38.24 -21.24
CA GLY A 232 -27.18 38.25 -19.85
C GLY A 232 -26.88 39.55 -19.11
N TYR A 233 -25.62 40.01 -19.10
CA TYR A 233 -25.27 41.29 -18.45
C TYR A 233 -25.84 42.51 -19.19
N GLN A 234 -25.95 42.46 -20.51
CA GLN A 234 -26.61 43.52 -21.31
C GLN A 234 -28.09 43.66 -20.91
N ARG A 235 -28.81 42.54 -20.76
CA ARG A 235 -30.21 42.52 -20.31
C ARG A 235 -30.37 42.96 -18.85
N ILE A 236 -29.38 42.70 -17.99
CA ILE A 236 -29.37 43.22 -16.61
C ILE A 236 -29.29 44.75 -16.61
N ARG A 237 -28.39 45.36 -17.40
CA ARG A 237 -28.28 46.83 -17.49
C ARG A 237 -29.61 47.45 -17.96
N GLN A 238 -30.19 46.92 -19.03
CA GLN A 238 -31.51 47.36 -19.53
C GLN A 238 -32.60 47.28 -18.45
N ALA A 239 -32.71 46.14 -17.76
CA ALA A 239 -33.71 45.94 -16.71
C ALA A 239 -33.49 46.84 -15.47
N ILE A 240 -32.23 47.14 -15.12
CA ILE A 240 -31.89 48.08 -14.06
C ILE A 240 -32.39 49.49 -14.41
N ASP A 241 -32.20 49.94 -15.66
CA ASP A 241 -32.62 51.27 -16.10
C ASP A 241 -34.15 51.39 -16.18
N GLU A 242 -34.83 50.37 -16.74
CA GLU A 242 -36.30 50.28 -16.74
C GLU A 242 -36.90 50.33 -15.33
N LEU A 243 -36.34 49.56 -14.38
CA LEU A 243 -36.81 49.51 -12.99
C LEU A 243 -36.50 50.82 -12.25
N LYS A 244 -35.34 51.45 -12.48
CA LYS A 244 -35.00 52.77 -11.91
C LYS A 244 -35.98 53.85 -12.38
N GLU A 245 -36.27 53.93 -13.68
CA GLU A 245 -37.23 54.91 -14.19
C GLU A 245 -38.64 54.71 -13.64
N ARG A 246 -39.12 53.45 -13.62
CA ARG A 246 -40.46 53.11 -13.11
C ARG A 246 -40.59 53.46 -11.63
N LEU A 247 -39.60 53.11 -10.80
CA LEU A 247 -39.60 53.44 -9.38
C LEU A 247 -39.43 54.94 -9.13
N LYS A 248 -38.63 55.66 -9.94
CA LYS A 248 -38.50 57.12 -9.81
C LYS A 248 -39.84 57.84 -10.07
N LYS A 249 -40.54 57.48 -11.16
CA LYS A 249 -41.88 58.02 -11.49
C LYS A 249 -42.89 57.74 -10.37
N LYS A 250 -42.79 56.57 -9.72
CA LYS A 250 -43.61 56.22 -8.56
C LYS A 250 -43.26 57.01 -7.31
N ASP A 251 -41.98 57.10 -6.96
CA ASP A 251 -41.52 57.82 -5.78
C ASP A 251 -41.81 59.33 -5.89
N GLU A 252 -41.77 59.89 -7.11
CA GLU A 252 -42.22 61.27 -7.43
C GLU A 252 -43.74 61.43 -7.26
N ALA A 253 -44.56 60.49 -7.75
CA ALA A 253 -46.00 60.50 -7.55
C ALA A 253 -46.41 60.31 -6.07
N GLU A 254 -45.76 59.39 -5.35
CA GLU A 254 -45.93 59.20 -3.91
C GLU A 254 -45.47 60.44 -3.14
N ALA A 255 -44.38 61.11 -3.55
CA ALA A 255 -43.94 62.36 -2.95
C ALA A 255 -44.96 63.49 -3.15
N HIS A 256 -45.53 63.64 -4.37
CA HIS A 256 -46.59 64.61 -4.64
C HIS A 256 -47.82 64.39 -3.75
N ILE A 257 -48.30 63.13 -3.66
CA ILE A 257 -49.42 62.76 -2.77
C ILE A 257 -49.08 62.99 -1.30
N ARG A 258 -47.82 62.76 -0.90
CA ARG A 258 -47.34 62.97 0.49
C ARG A 258 -47.15 64.45 0.80
N GLU A 259 -46.92 65.29 -0.20
CA GLU A 259 -46.87 66.74 -0.10
C GLU A 259 -48.27 67.36 -0.06
N GLU A 260 -49.23 66.85 -0.84
CA GLU A 260 -50.66 67.16 -0.69
C GLU A 260 -51.18 66.79 0.70
N ARG A 261 -50.94 65.55 1.18
CA ARG A 261 -51.30 65.15 2.55
C ARG A 261 -50.54 65.93 3.64
N ARG A 262 -49.38 66.53 3.33
CA ARG A 262 -48.68 67.47 4.22
C ARG A 262 -49.31 68.87 4.20
N LYS A 263 -49.94 69.28 3.11
CA LYS A 263 -50.75 70.51 3.02
C LYS A 263 -52.09 70.34 3.74
N GLU A 264 -52.78 69.20 3.58
CA GLU A 264 -54.00 68.86 4.33
C GLU A 264 -53.78 68.80 5.85
N ARG A 265 -52.59 68.35 6.29
CA ARG A 265 -52.23 68.29 7.72
C ARG A 265 -51.73 69.62 8.31
N ARG A 266 -51.78 70.74 7.57
CA ARG A 266 -51.57 72.10 8.09
C ARG A 266 -52.91 72.73 8.52
N GLY A 267 -53.63 72.06 9.40
CA GLY A 267 -54.91 72.51 9.95
C GLY A 267 -55.31 71.64 11.14
N GLY A 268 -54.82 71.97 12.33
CA GLY A 268 -55.02 71.16 13.55
C GLY A 268 -53.83 71.29 14.51
N ASP A 269 -53.77 72.40 15.22
CA ASP A 269 -52.79 72.69 16.29
C ASP A 269 -53.14 71.91 17.59
N GLY A 270 -52.18 71.70 18.51
CA GLY A 270 -52.52 71.19 19.84
C GLY A 270 -51.51 70.29 20.60
N ASP A 271 -50.49 70.93 21.17
CA ASP A 271 -50.06 70.76 22.58
C ASP A 271 -49.18 69.58 23.10
N ARG A 272 -48.09 69.98 23.78
CA ARG A 272 -47.34 69.39 24.92
C ARG A 272 -46.62 68.01 24.90
N GLU A 273 -45.30 68.11 24.69
CA GLU A 273 -44.26 68.07 25.76
C GLU A 273 -44.45 67.15 27.01
N ARG A 274 -43.56 66.15 27.25
CA ARG A 274 -42.64 66.09 28.45
C ARG A 274 -41.82 64.78 28.67
N ARG A 275 -40.49 64.97 28.73
CA ARG A 275 -39.41 64.33 29.55
C ARG A 275 -39.71 63.08 30.44
N ARG A 276 -38.79 62.08 30.38
CA ARG A 276 -37.94 61.49 31.49
C ARG A 276 -37.49 60.04 31.15
N SER A 277 -36.50 59.37 31.77
CA SER A 277 -35.14 59.74 32.24
C SER A 277 -34.40 58.52 32.87
N ARG A 278 -33.07 58.44 32.76
CA ARG A 278 -32.08 57.80 33.69
C ARG A 278 -31.98 56.25 33.89
N SER A 279 -30.83 55.71 33.45
CA SER A 279 -29.75 55.08 34.25
C SER A 279 -30.01 54.03 35.36
N ARG A 280 -29.36 52.84 35.22
CA ARG A 280 -28.48 52.10 36.18
C ARG A 280 -28.08 50.76 35.52
N ASP A 281 -26.83 50.31 35.34
CA ASP A 281 -25.58 50.21 36.12
C ASP A 281 -25.36 48.83 36.81
N ARG A 282 -24.33 48.13 36.29
CA ARG A 282 -23.40 47.12 36.84
C ARG A 282 -23.77 45.78 37.56
N ASP A 283 -23.09 44.75 37.05
CA ASP A 283 -22.30 43.68 37.72
C ASP A 283 -22.93 42.57 38.62
N ARG A 284 -23.03 41.36 38.04
CA ARG A 284 -22.09 40.22 38.28
C ARG A 284 -21.81 39.74 39.72
N LYS A 285 -22.36 38.56 40.09
CA LYS A 285 -21.66 37.34 40.60
C LYS A 285 -22.65 36.22 40.98
N ARG A 286 -22.57 35.03 40.36
CA ARG A 286 -21.89 33.79 40.84
C ARG A 286 -22.51 33.07 42.06
N ARG A 287 -23.05 31.88 41.76
CA ARG A 287 -22.94 30.59 42.48
C ARG A 287 -23.42 30.52 43.94
N VAL A 288 -24.27 29.52 44.24
CA VAL A 288 -23.97 28.42 45.18
C VAL A 288 -24.81 27.17 44.80
N ARG A 289 -24.10 26.05 44.60
CA ARG A 289 -24.36 24.63 44.95
C ARG A 289 -25.84 24.14 45.00
N LYS A 290 -26.19 23.20 44.12
CA LYS A 290 -26.16 21.71 44.29
C LYS A 290 -27.38 21.14 45.05
N LEU A 291 -28.28 20.57 44.27
CA LEU A 291 -28.95 19.29 44.52
C LEU A 291 -29.15 18.68 43.12
N ILE A 292 -28.46 17.64 42.64
CA ILE A 292 -28.16 16.29 43.17
C ILE A 292 -29.41 15.42 43.27
N MET A 293 -29.35 14.26 42.60
CA MET A 293 -30.26 13.10 42.63
C MET A 293 -31.69 13.32 42.11
N PHE A 294 -31.90 12.86 40.87
CA PHE A 294 -33.08 12.03 40.55
C PHE A 294 -32.67 10.82 39.70
N VAL A 295 -31.68 10.08 40.24
CA VAL A 295 -31.56 8.63 40.04
C VAL A 295 -32.36 8.00 41.18
N GLU A 296 -33.05 6.89 40.89
CA GLU A 296 -33.79 6.03 41.83
C GLU A 296 -34.95 6.67 42.64
N SER A 297 -36.19 6.23 42.34
CA SER A 297 -37.09 5.61 43.34
C SER A 297 -38.43 5.15 42.72
N TRP A 298 -38.43 3.96 42.11
CA TRP A 298 -39.57 3.03 41.91
C TRP A 298 -38.92 1.75 41.32
N MET A 299 -38.84 0.59 41.98
CA MET A 299 -39.27 0.21 43.33
C MET A 299 -38.40 -0.98 43.79
N PRO A 300 -37.92 -1.04 45.05
CA PRO A 300 -37.07 -2.15 45.49
C PRO A 300 -37.90 -3.38 45.89
N GLN A 301 -37.99 -4.40 45.02
CA GLN A 301 -38.53 -5.72 45.45
C GLN A 301 -38.19 -6.95 44.58
N ILE A 302 -36.95 -7.11 44.10
CA ILE A 302 -36.50 -8.37 43.44
C ILE A 302 -35.23 -8.97 44.08
N PHE A 303 -35.22 -9.06 45.42
CA PHE A 303 -34.43 -10.06 46.15
C PHE A 303 -35.36 -11.02 46.91
N SER A 304 -36.24 -11.69 46.16
CA SER A 304 -37.03 -12.83 46.62
C SER A 304 -36.64 -14.08 45.82
N ARG A 305 -36.67 -15.26 46.46
CA ARG A 305 -36.09 -16.54 46.00
C ARG A 305 -36.67 -17.12 44.67
N LYS A 306 -37.52 -16.41 43.92
CA LYS A 306 -38.31 -16.94 42.80
C LYS A 306 -37.73 -16.76 41.38
N HIS A 307 -36.75 -15.88 41.12
CA HIS A 307 -36.30 -15.57 39.73
C HIS A 307 -35.06 -16.33 39.21
N ARG A 308 -34.86 -17.60 39.63
CA ARG A 308 -33.73 -18.42 39.12
C ARG A 308 -33.74 -18.60 37.59
N LEU A 309 -34.91 -18.63 36.97
CA LEU A 309 -35.07 -18.79 35.52
C LEU A 309 -34.55 -17.59 34.71
N LEU A 310 -34.74 -16.36 35.19
CA LEU A 310 -34.33 -15.15 34.46
C LEU A 310 -32.79 -14.99 34.47
N HIS A 311 -32.14 -15.33 35.58
CA HIS A 311 -30.68 -15.38 35.65
C HIS A 311 -30.10 -16.51 34.78
N LEU A 312 -30.79 -17.65 34.68
CA LEU A 312 -30.43 -18.73 33.78
C LEU A 312 -30.54 -18.34 32.30
N SER A 313 -31.56 -17.59 31.88
CA SER A 313 -31.71 -17.15 30.48
C SER A 313 -30.64 -16.12 30.08
N VAL A 314 -30.27 -15.19 30.96
CA VAL A 314 -29.15 -14.26 30.70
C VAL A 314 -27.83 -15.01 30.60
N LEU A 315 -27.58 -15.97 31.49
CA LEU A 315 -26.43 -16.88 31.38
C LEU A 315 -26.45 -17.68 30.08
N PHE A 316 -27.61 -18.17 29.63
CA PHE A 316 -27.76 -18.93 28.38
C PHE A 316 -27.55 -18.10 27.11
N PHE A 317 -27.67 -16.77 27.16
CA PHE A 317 -27.33 -15.87 26.05
C PHE A 317 -25.86 -15.41 26.11
N MET A 318 -25.36 -15.12 27.32
CA MET A 318 -23.98 -14.70 27.53
C MET A 318 -22.97 -15.84 27.31
N LEU A 319 -23.29 -17.09 27.67
CA LEU A 319 -22.38 -18.22 27.46
C LEU A 319 -22.07 -18.48 25.97
N PRO A 320 -23.05 -18.56 25.05
CA PRO A 320 -22.77 -18.68 23.62
C PRO A 320 -22.04 -17.46 23.05
N PHE A 321 -22.36 -16.24 23.51
CA PHE A 321 -21.66 -15.04 23.07
C PHE A 321 -20.18 -15.03 23.52
N TRP A 322 -19.91 -15.29 24.81
CA TRP A 322 -18.56 -15.43 25.35
C TRP A 322 -17.82 -16.62 24.74
N TYR A 323 -18.49 -17.76 24.53
CA TYR A 323 -17.90 -18.92 23.87
C TYR A 323 -17.56 -18.60 22.40
N SER A 324 -18.42 -17.87 21.67
CA SER A 324 -18.15 -17.43 20.31
C SER A 324 -17.00 -16.42 20.27
N ALA A 325 -16.99 -15.40 21.13
CA ALA A 325 -15.94 -14.39 21.19
C ALA A 325 -14.59 -14.99 21.60
N TYR A 326 -14.57 -15.86 22.61
CA TYR A 326 -13.36 -16.56 23.07
C TYR A 326 -12.85 -17.52 21.98
N ASN A 327 -13.72 -18.36 21.41
CA ASN A 327 -13.32 -19.29 20.36
C ASN A 327 -12.92 -18.57 19.06
N GLU A 328 -13.46 -17.38 18.78
CA GLU A 328 -13.03 -16.51 17.68
C GLU A 328 -11.64 -15.90 17.95
N GLN A 329 -11.34 -15.44 19.17
CA GLN A 329 -10.00 -14.98 19.54
C GLN A 329 -8.95 -16.09 19.40
N PHE A 330 -9.24 -17.31 19.88
CA PHE A 330 -8.37 -18.47 19.71
C PHE A 330 -8.26 -18.92 18.25
N ARG A 331 -9.33 -18.80 17.45
CA ARG A 331 -9.31 -19.05 16.00
C ARG A 331 -8.42 -18.04 15.27
N MET A 332 -8.49 -16.75 15.61
CA MET A 332 -7.66 -15.72 14.99
C MET A 332 -6.17 -15.92 15.30
N ALA A 333 -5.81 -16.34 16.52
CA ALA A 333 -4.43 -16.65 16.92
C ALA A 333 -3.80 -17.88 16.20
N SER A 334 -4.62 -18.66 15.47
CA SER A 334 -4.18 -19.82 14.69
C SER A 334 -3.87 -19.53 13.22
N TYR A 335 -4.17 -18.31 12.74
CA TYR A 335 -3.88 -17.89 11.36
C TYR A 335 -2.45 -17.35 11.23
N SER A 336 -1.88 -17.43 10.01
CA SER A 336 -0.66 -16.69 9.68
C SER A 336 -0.91 -15.18 9.76
N VAL A 337 0.16 -14.39 9.91
CA VAL A 337 0.08 -12.94 10.07
C VAL A 337 -0.59 -12.31 8.83
N GLU A 338 -0.27 -12.83 7.65
CA GLU A 338 -0.84 -12.48 6.35
C GLU A 338 -2.34 -12.76 6.31
N LYS A 339 -2.76 -13.95 6.75
CA LYS A 339 -4.17 -14.37 6.74
C LYS A 339 -5.00 -13.61 7.77
N ALA A 340 -4.41 -13.32 8.94
CA ALA A 340 -5.00 -12.47 9.95
C ALA A 340 -5.20 -11.03 9.43
N MET A 341 -4.16 -10.43 8.85
CA MET A 341 -4.21 -9.10 8.23
C MET A 341 -5.24 -9.06 7.11
N PHE A 342 -5.29 -10.07 6.24
CA PHE A 342 -6.24 -10.14 5.14
C PHE A 342 -7.68 -10.24 5.64
N MET A 343 -7.95 -11.05 6.68
CA MET A 343 -9.27 -11.11 7.32
C MET A 343 -9.64 -9.81 8.03
N ALA A 344 -8.68 -9.12 8.65
CA ALA A 344 -8.91 -7.79 9.24
C ALA A 344 -9.24 -6.76 8.15
N TRP A 345 -8.57 -6.83 6.99
CA TRP A 345 -8.86 -6.01 5.82
C TRP A 345 -10.23 -6.32 5.22
N GLU A 346 -10.64 -7.58 5.06
CA GLU A 346 -11.99 -7.92 4.56
C GLU A 346 -13.10 -7.42 5.50
N ARG A 347 -12.85 -7.34 6.81
CA ARG A 347 -13.76 -6.70 7.77
C ARG A 347 -13.73 -5.17 7.73
N ALA A 348 -12.60 -4.57 7.36
CA ALA A 348 -12.40 -3.12 7.34
C ALA A 348 -12.77 -2.45 6.00
N ILE A 349 -12.74 -3.20 4.88
CA ILE A 349 -13.03 -2.68 3.55
C ILE A 349 -14.55 -2.57 3.35
N VAL A 350 -15.09 -1.42 3.75
CA VAL A 350 -16.49 -1.04 3.52
C VAL A 350 -16.56 -0.02 2.37
N LYS A 351 -17.58 -0.15 1.50
CA LYS A 351 -17.81 0.81 0.41
C LYS A 351 -18.24 2.16 0.99
N PRO A 352 -17.75 3.30 0.45
CA PRO A 352 -18.16 4.61 0.94
C PRO A 352 -19.64 4.86 0.67
N GLY A 353 -20.30 5.63 1.55
CA GLY A 353 -21.73 5.95 1.44
C GLY A 353 -22.10 6.72 0.16
N ALA A 354 -21.14 7.46 -0.41
CA ALA A 354 -21.21 8.00 -1.76
C ALA A 354 -20.11 7.35 -2.62
N MET A 355 -20.50 6.79 -3.77
CA MET A 355 -19.56 6.31 -4.79
C MET A 355 -19.63 7.18 -6.04
N PHE A 356 -18.48 7.35 -6.71
CA PHE A 356 -18.42 7.98 -8.03
C PHE A 356 -19.19 7.13 -9.05
N LYS A 357 -20.11 7.75 -9.80
CA LYS A 357 -20.90 7.06 -10.83
C LYS A 357 -20.22 7.14 -12.19
N ARG A 358 -19.47 8.22 -12.45
CA ARG A 358 -18.77 8.47 -13.72
C ARG A 358 -17.33 8.88 -13.46
N ALA A 359 -16.39 8.20 -14.10
CA ALA A 359 -14.97 8.52 -14.05
C ALA A 359 -14.41 8.74 -15.46
N VAL A 360 -13.63 9.80 -15.66
CA VAL A 360 -12.80 9.99 -16.87
C VAL A 360 -11.36 9.70 -16.50
N VAL A 361 -10.70 8.84 -17.27
CA VAL A 361 -9.34 8.37 -17.05
C VAL A 361 -8.53 8.59 -18.32
N GLY A 362 -7.32 9.14 -18.19
CA GLY A 362 -6.44 9.38 -19.32
C GLY A 362 -5.01 9.76 -18.90
N PHE A 363 -4.03 9.74 -19.80
CA PHE A 363 -4.22 9.54 -21.24
C PHE A 363 -3.23 8.59 -21.95
N ASN A 364 -2.36 7.88 -21.22
CA ASN A 364 -1.52 6.84 -21.80
C ASN A 364 -2.24 5.48 -21.94
N CYS A 365 -2.17 4.88 -23.13
CA CYS A 365 -2.77 3.59 -23.44
C CYS A 365 -1.94 2.91 -24.52
N ASN A 366 -1.39 1.74 -24.21
CA ASN A 366 -0.51 0.98 -25.09
C ASN A 366 -0.74 -0.53 -24.87
N VAL A 367 -0.08 -1.37 -25.66
CA VAL A 367 -0.10 -2.83 -25.50
C VAL A 367 1.32 -3.31 -25.25
N ASP A 368 1.53 -3.94 -24.10
CA ASP A 368 2.82 -4.50 -23.71
C ASP A 368 2.98 -5.87 -24.37
N LEU A 369 4.01 -6.04 -25.20
CA LEU A 369 4.40 -7.28 -25.86
C LEU A 369 5.58 -7.91 -25.09
N ILE A 370 5.27 -8.88 -24.23
CA ILE A 370 6.26 -9.53 -23.37
C ILE A 370 6.85 -10.75 -24.10
N VAL A 371 8.18 -10.77 -24.22
CA VAL A 371 8.95 -11.80 -24.94
C VAL A 371 10.27 -12.12 -24.22
N ASN A 372 10.88 -13.26 -24.56
CA ASN A 372 12.25 -13.55 -24.13
C ASN A 372 13.22 -12.68 -24.94
N GLY A 373 13.95 -11.80 -24.25
CA GLY A 373 14.83 -10.81 -24.87
C GLY A 373 15.99 -11.41 -25.65
N VAL A 374 16.69 -12.38 -25.06
CA VAL A 374 17.87 -13.02 -25.67
C VAL A 374 17.52 -13.61 -27.04
N LYS A 375 16.44 -14.40 -27.13
CA LYS A 375 16.01 -15.03 -28.38
C LYS A 375 15.65 -14.04 -29.49
N VAL A 376 15.08 -12.88 -29.14
CA VAL A 376 14.71 -11.84 -30.12
C VAL A 376 15.96 -11.09 -30.58
N ILE A 377 16.89 -10.78 -29.68
CA ILE A 377 18.18 -10.17 -30.05
C ILE A 377 19.02 -11.12 -30.91
N GLU A 378 18.97 -12.43 -30.66
CA GLU A 378 19.60 -13.46 -31.50
C GLU A 378 18.93 -13.57 -32.89
N SER A 379 17.59 -13.47 -33.00
CA SER A 379 16.90 -13.59 -34.30
C SER A 379 17.07 -12.37 -35.20
N LEU A 380 17.29 -11.18 -34.61
CA LEU A 380 17.56 -9.94 -35.35
C LEU A 380 18.92 -9.93 -36.09
N ASN A 381 19.80 -10.91 -35.84
CA ASN A 381 21.07 -11.12 -36.57
C ASN A 381 22.00 -9.89 -36.60
N THR A 382 21.92 -9.04 -35.57
CA THR A 382 22.77 -7.84 -35.37
C THR A 382 24.13 -8.20 -34.80
N SER A 383 25.17 -7.42 -35.10
CA SER A 383 26.48 -7.59 -34.46
C SER A 383 26.43 -7.13 -33.00
N ILE A 384 26.60 -8.08 -32.08
CA ILE A 384 26.68 -7.80 -30.64
C ILE A 384 28.02 -7.12 -30.34
N SER A 385 28.00 -5.79 -30.22
CA SER A 385 29.15 -4.98 -29.83
C SER A 385 29.36 -5.01 -28.30
N ASP A 386 30.42 -4.37 -27.81
CA ASP A 386 30.87 -4.51 -26.41
C ASP A 386 29.96 -3.83 -25.35
N GLY A 387 28.76 -3.38 -25.74
CA GLY A 387 27.71 -2.94 -24.84
C GLY A 387 27.85 -1.49 -24.39
N LYS A 388 27.52 -0.55 -25.29
CA LYS A 388 27.36 0.88 -24.99
C LYS A 388 25.89 1.20 -24.72
N ASP A 389 25.62 2.09 -23.77
CA ASP A 389 24.29 2.66 -23.53
C ASP A 389 24.02 3.82 -24.49
N HIS A 390 22.81 3.85 -25.07
CA HIS A 390 22.31 4.91 -25.95
C HIS A 390 21.03 5.49 -25.34
N GLU A 391 20.91 6.81 -25.29
CA GLU A 391 19.74 7.50 -24.70
C GLU A 391 18.47 7.31 -25.54
N SER A 392 18.62 7.32 -26.86
CA SER A 392 17.59 6.94 -27.83
C SER A 392 18.17 5.95 -28.84
N LEU A 393 17.36 4.97 -29.27
CA LEU A 393 17.77 3.95 -30.22
C LEU A 393 17.43 4.42 -31.64
N VAL A 394 18.44 4.62 -32.49
CA VAL A 394 18.23 5.04 -33.88
C VAL A 394 18.05 3.83 -34.80
N ASN A 395 18.73 2.73 -34.49
CA ASN A 395 18.77 1.51 -35.29
C ASN A 395 18.79 0.23 -34.41
N LEU A 396 18.64 -0.95 -35.03
CA LEU A 396 18.65 -2.24 -34.32
C LEU A 396 20.01 -2.60 -33.68
N ASN A 397 21.14 -2.09 -34.16
CA ASN A 397 22.44 -2.32 -33.49
C ASN A 397 22.56 -1.51 -32.19
N ASP A 398 21.99 -0.30 -32.14
CA ASP A 398 21.89 0.49 -30.89
C ASP A 398 21.05 -0.27 -29.86
N LEU A 399 19.94 -0.91 -30.29
CA LEU A 399 19.12 -1.77 -29.43
C LEU A 399 19.97 -2.91 -28.87
N SER A 400 20.66 -3.68 -29.71
CA SER A 400 21.45 -4.84 -29.27
C SER A 400 22.63 -4.44 -28.38
N SER A 401 23.31 -3.33 -28.68
CA SER A 401 24.36 -2.73 -27.85
C SER A 401 23.82 -2.33 -26.47
N THR A 402 22.71 -1.60 -26.44
CA THR A 402 22.11 -1.09 -25.21
C THR A 402 21.52 -2.23 -24.37
N PHE A 403 20.87 -3.20 -25.02
CA PHE A 403 20.40 -4.43 -24.37
C PHE A 403 21.57 -5.17 -23.71
N ALA A 404 22.67 -5.41 -24.44
CA ALA A 404 23.87 -6.05 -23.90
C ALA A 404 24.45 -5.27 -22.70
N HIS A 405 24.45 -3.93 -22.75
CA HIS A 405 24.91 -3.09 -21.65
C HIS A 405 24.13 -3.33 -20.34
N PHE A 406 22.80 -3.37 -20.40
CA PHE A 406 21.95 -3.62 -19.23
C PHE A 406 21.90 -5.10 -18.84
N PHE A 407 22.02 -6.02 -19.80
CA PHE A 407 22.11 -7.46 -19.60
C PHE A 407 23.35 -7.84 -18.77
N LYS A 408 24.54 -7.35 -19.15
CA LYS A 408 25.81 -7.52 -18.38
C LYS A 408 25.67 -7.06 -16.92
N ARG A 409 24.85 -6.04 -16.66
CA ARG A 409 24.61 -5.45 -15.32
C ARG A 409 23.45 -6.09 -14.55
N GLY A 410 22.56 -6.83 -15.23
CA GLY A 410 21.31 -7.30 -14.63
C GLY A 410 20.35 -6.17 -14.20
N ALA A 411 20.43 -5.02 -14.86
CA ALA A 411 19.67 -3.82 -14.52
C ALA A 411 18.45 -3.64 -15.44
N ALA A 412 17.45 -2.88 -15.01
CA ALA A 412 16.29 -2.56 -15.85
C ALA A 412 16.51 -1.25 -16.60
N ALA A 413 16.01 -1.16 -17.84
CA ALA A 413 16.05 0.06 -18.63
C ALA A 413 14.86 0.15 -19.59
N GLU A 414 14.55 1.39 -19.98
CA GLU A 414 13.54 1.74 -20.97
C GLU A 414 14.16 2.75 -21.95
N ARG A 415 13.92 2.56 -23.26
CA ARG A 415 14.50 3.40 -24.33
C ARG A 415 13.52 3.60 -25.48
N TYR A 416 13.38 4.86 -25.90
CA TYR A 416 12.62 5.22 -27.10
C TYR A 416 13.40 4.86 -28.37
N MET A 417 12.70 4.28 -29.37
CA MET A 417 13.25 4.00 -30.69
C MET A 417 12.73 5.01 -31.71
N SER A 418 13.62 5.70 -32.45
CA SER A 418 13.22 6.78 -33.36
C SER A 418 12.80 6.30 -34.76
N SER A 419 13.30 5.14 -35.21
CA SER A 419 12.96 4.52 -36.49
C SER A 419 11.70 3.65 -36.37
N GLU A 420 10.61 4.00 -37.07
CA GLU A 420 9.39 3.17 -37.08
C GLU A 420 9.61 1.85 -37.83
N ASP A 421 10.40 1.85 -38.90
CA ASP A 421 10.63 0.66 -39.73
C ASP A 421 11.43 -0.41 -38.95
N ASP A 422 12.50 -0.01 -38.26
CA ASP A 422 13.27 -0.91 -37.38
C ASP A 422 12.40 -1.43 -36.22
N PHE A 423 11.57 -0.56 -35.63
CA PHE A 423 10.64 -0.96 -34.58
C PHE A 423 9.60 -1.96 -35.09
N ASN A 424 9.11 -1.79 -36.32
CA ASN A 424 8.20 -2.74 -36.98
C ASN A 424 8.88 -4.09 -37.28
N VAL A 425 10.18 -4.12 -37.57
CA VAL A 425 10.97 -5.37 -37.67
C VAL A 425 11.08 -6.06 -36.31
N LEU A 426 11.47 -5.32 -35.26
CA LEU A 426 11.53 -5.82 -33.88
C LEU A 426 10.19 -6.43 -33.44
N VAL A 427 9.07 -5.77 -33.73
CA VAL A 427 7.73 -6.27 -33.37
C VAL A 427 7.41 -7.59 -34.09
N ARG A 428 7.76 -7.74 -35.38
CA ARG A 428 7.53 -8.99 -36.12
C ARG A 428 8.33 -10.15 -35.55
N GLU A 429 9.59 -9.92 -35.21
CA GLU A 429 10.45 -10.92 -34.57
C GLU A 429 9.97 -11.26 -33.15
N ALA A 430 9.55 -10.25 -32.38
CA ALA A 430 8.94 -10.47 -31.08
C ALA A 430 7.64 -11.31 -31.16
N GLU A 431 6.76 -11.03 -32.13
CA GLU A 431 5.52 -11.79 -32.36
C GLU A 431 5.76 -13.21 -32.88
N SER A 432 6.84 -13.47 -33.61
CA SER A 432 7.20 -14.82 -34.08
C SER A 432 7.65 -15.74 -32.93
N SER A 433 8.06 -15.16 -31.80
CA SER A 433 8.56 -15.89 -30.65
C SER A 433 7.46 -16.73 -29.97
N SER A 434 7.73 -18.03 -29.80
CA SER A 434 6.86 -19.06 -29.17
C SER A 434 6.29 -18.76 -27.76
N ARG A 435 6.62 -17.61 -27.17
CA ARG A 435 6.21 -17.17 -25.83
C ARG A 435 5.78 -15.69 -25.80
N ALA A 436 5.42 -15.12 -26.95
CA ALA A 436 4.88 -13.77 -27.04
C ALA A 436 3.52 -13.66 -26.33
N HIS A 437 3.40 -12.70 -25.41
CA HIS A 437 2.16 -12.41 -24.70
C HIS A 437 1.84 -10.92 -24.75
N HIS A 438 0.65 -10.58 -25.26
CA HIS A 438 0.13 -9.22 -25.27
C HIS A 438 -0.67 -8.93 -23.99
N HIS A 439 -0.33 -7.85 -23.31
CA HIS A 439 -1.04 -7.34 -22.14
C HIS A 439 -1.47 -5.89 -22.36
N ILE A 440 -2.54 -5.45 -21.69
CA ILE A 440 -2.92 -4.04 -21.69
C ILE A 440 -1.89 -3.26 -20.87
N GLY A 441 -1.20 -2.34 -21.52
CA GLY A 441 -0.20 -1.45 -20.91
C GLY A 441 -0.81 -0.09 -20.56
N GLY A 442 -0.03 0.71 -19.83
CA GLY A 442 -0.31 2.14 -19.67
C GLY A 442 -1.20 2.44 -18.48
N ASN A 443 -0.72 3.35 -17.62
CA ASN A 443 -1.34 3.65 -16.32
C ASN A 443 -2.84 4.00 -16.45
N ALA A 444 -3.23 4.81 -17.44
CA ALA A 444 -4.64 5.20 -17.60
C ALA A 444 -5.53 4.01 -18.02
N ALA A 445 -5.08 3.20 -18.98
CA ALA A 445 -5.82 2.02 -19.43
C ALA A 445 -5.92 0.96 -18.32
N LEU A 446 -4.82 0.69 -17.59
CA LEU A 446 -4.80 -0.19 -16.42
C LEU A 446 -5.74 0.31 -15.32
N MET A 447 -5.71 1.59 -14.96
CA MET A 447 -6.64 2.15 -13.97
C MET A 447 -8.10 2.05 -14.43
N ALA A 448 -8.38 2.33 -15.71
CA ALA A 448 -9.72 2.23 -16.26
C ALA A 448 -10.27 0.80 -16.22
N ASP A 449 -9.46 -0.18 -16.64
CA ASP A 449 -9.78 -1.62 -16.56
C ASP A 449 -10.09 -2.05 -15.11
N ARG A 450 -9.22 -1.69 -14.16
CA ARG A 450 -9.39 -2.04 -12.74
C ARG A 450 -10.61 -1.38 -12.10
N ILE A 451 -10.96 -0.15 -12.48
CA ILE A 451 -12.19 0.49 -12.00
C ILE A 451 -13.40 -0.23 -12.59
N ALA A 452 -13.41 -0.51 -13.90
CA ALA A 452 -14.53 -1.18 -14.56
C ALA A 452 -14.78 -2.60 -14.01
N ALA A 453 -13.72 -3.37 -13.74
CA ALA A 453 -13.82 -4.72 -13.18
C ALA A 453 -14.30 -4.76 -11.72
N ASN A 454 -13.87 -3.82 -10.87
CA ASN A 454 -14.20 -3.83 -9.44
C ASN A 454 -15.46 -3.02 -9.08
N PHE A 455 -15.85 -2.05 -9.93
CA PHE A 455 -16.97 -1.15 -9.69
C PHE A 455 -17.94 -1.15 -10.89
N PRO A 456 -18.72 -2.23 -11.11
CA PRO A 456 -19.63 -2.36 -12.26
C PRO A 456 -20.81 -1.36 -12.29
N ARG A 457 -20.94 -0.50 -11.26
CA ARG A 457 -21.89 0.63 -11.23
C ARG A 457 -21.24 1.98 -11.56
N THR A 458 -19.93 2.00 -11.77
CA THR A 458 -19.16 3.18 -12.15
C THR A 458 -18.87 3.10 -13.64
N GLU A 459 -19.39 4.05 -14.38
CA GLU A 459 -19.17 4.23 -15.80
C GLU A 459 -17.79 4.85 -16.02
N VAL A 460 -16.89 4.08 -16.63
CA VAL A 460 -15.50 4.50 -16.88
C VAL A 460 -15.36 4.92 -18.33
N TYR A 461 -14.84 6.13 -18.55
CA TYR A 461 -14.54 6.67 -19.87
C TYR A 461 -13.03 6.82 -20.01
N LEU A 462 -12.42 5.97 -20.84
CA LEU A 462 -10.99 6.03 -21.15
C LEU A 462 -10.76 6.94 -22.36
N VAL A 463 -9.81 7.85 -22.22
CA VAL A 463 -9.28 8.67 -23.32
C VAL A 463 -7.80 8.35 -23.46
N GLY A 464 -7.38 8.01 -24.66
CA GLY A 464 -5.99 7.68 -25.00
C GLY A 464 -5.93 7.05 -26.40
N PRO A 465 -4.73 6.76 -26.91
CA PRO A 465 -4.56 5.99 -28.15
C PRO A 465 -5.13 4.57 -27.99
N ILE A 466 -6.31 4.30 -28.55
CA ILE A 466 -6.97 2.98 -28.48
C ILE A 466 -7.11 2.38 -29.87
N GLY A 467 -6.28 1.39 -30.18
CA GLY A 467 -6.34 0.61 -31.40
C GLY A 467 -7.19 -0.67 -31.26
N PRO A 468 -7.22 -1.54 -32.29
CA PRO A 468 -8.02 -2.76 -32.27
C PRO A 468 -7.58 -3.80 -31.22
N ARG A 469 -6.28 -3.94 -30.90
CA ARG A 469 -5.76 -4.93 -29.93
C ARG A 469 -6.01 -4.47 -28.49
N SER A 470 -5.66 -3.23 -28.15
CA SER A 470 -5.97 -2.64 -26.84
C SER A 470 -7.47 -2.66 -26.57
N GLN A 471 -8.31 -2.36 -27.57
CA GLN A 471 -9.76 -2.49 -27.46
C GLN A 471 -10.23 -3.94 -27.14
N ALA A 472 -9.55 -4.96 -27.65
CA ALA A 472 -9.89 -6.36 -27.39
C ALA A 472 -9.42 -6.85 -26.00
N LEU A 473 -8.37 -6.24 -25.45
CA LEU A 473 -7.81 -6.55 -24.13
C LEU A 473 -8.51 -5.81 -22.97
N LEU A 474 -9.08 -4.63 -23.23
CA LEU A 474 -9.80 -3.82 -22.23
C LEU A 474 -11.13 -4.44 -21.81
N HIS A 475 -11.48 -4.31 -20.52
CA HIS A 475 -12.77 -4.75 -19.99
C HIS A 475 -13.96 -4.13 -20.77
N PRO A 476 -14.99 -4.92 -21.19
CA PRO A 476 -16.07 -4.45 -22.08
C PRO A 476 -16.89 -3.25 -21.58
N ALA A 477 -16.90 -2.98 -20.27
CA ALA A 477 -17.59 -1.83 -19.68
C ALA A 477 -16.85 -0.49 -19.82
N VAL A 478 -15.59 -0.48 -20.30
CA VAL A 478 -14.83 0.74 -20.55
C VAL A 478 -15.35 1.44 -21.81
N LYS A 479 -15.94 2.62 -21.64
CA LYS A 479 -16.41 3.48 -22.72
C LYS A 479 -15.25 4.32 -23.29
N ARG A 480 -15.37 4.69 -24.56
CA ARG A 480 -14.34 5.39 -25.36
C ARG A 480 -15.00 6.26 -26.42
N ALA A 481 -14.26 7.24 -26.94
CA ALA A 481 -14.72 8.06 -28.07
C ALA A 481 -14.41 7.37 -29.40
N ASN A 482 -15.20 7.63 -30.44
CA ASN A 482 -14.82 7.24 -31.81
C ASN A 482 -13.58 8.02 -32.28
N SER A 483 -13.40 9.25 -31.79
CA SER A 483 -12.30 10.14 -32.16
C SER A 483 -10.96 9.80 -31.49
N THR A 484 -10.94 8.95 -30.46
CA THR A 484 -9.69 8.44 -29.83
C THR A 484 -9.21 7.12 -30.45
N ARG A 485 -9.90 6.64 -31.50
CA ARG A 485 -9.58 5.37 -32.13
C ARG A 485 -8.45 5.53 -33.13
N ILE A 486 -7.37 4.78 -32.94
CA ILE A 486 -6.24 4.71 -33.87
C ILE A 486 -6.32 3.43 -34.74
N VAL A 487 -5.60 3.44 -35.87
CA VAL A 487 -5.62 2.34 -36.84
C VAL A 487 -4.76 1.15 -36.39
N LYS A 488 -3.60 1.45 -35.78
CA LYS A 488 -2.57 0.54 -35.26
C LYS A 488 -2.39 0.86 -33.78
N ASP A 489 -2.26 -0.14 -32.92
CA ASP A 489 -2.01 0.08 -31.48
C ASP A 489 -0.57 0.52 -31.21
N GLU A 490 -0.37 1.37 -30.19
CA GLU A 490 0.95 1.63 -29.61
C GLU A 490 1.47 0.36 -28.93
N LEU A 491 2.67 -0.08 -29.29
CA LEU A 491 3.29 -1.30 -28.75
C LEU A 491 4.51 -0.93 -27.90
N HIS A 492 4.65 -1.58 -26.75
CA HIS A 492 5.88 -1.55 -25.95
C HIS A 492 6.45 -2.97 -25.92
N VAL A 493 7.65 -3.17 -26.46
CA VAL A 493 8.31 -4.47 -26.50
C VAL A 493 9.11 -4.64 -25.20
N ILE A 494 8.73 -5.64 -24.40
CA ILE A 494 9.36 -5.98 -23.12
C ILE A 494 10.22 -7.23 -23.32
N LEU A 495 11.52 -7.02 -23.42
CA LEU A 495 12.56 -8.03 -23.58
C LEU A 495 12.98 -8.55 -22.19
N GLU A 496 12.38 -9.63 -21.71
CA GLU A 496 12.71 -10.26 -20.42
C GLU A 496 13.91 -11.21 -20.52
N TYR A 497 14.79 -11.20 -19.53
CA TYR A 497 15.89 -12.16 -19.38
C TYR A 497 16.08 -12.61 -17.93
N LYS A 498 16.60 -13.81 -17.74
CA LYS A 498 16.73 -14.48 -16.45
C LYS A 498 18.17 -14.52 -15.96
N GLN A 499 18.33 -14.58 -14.64
CA GLN A 499 19.62 -14.88 -14.01
C GLN A 499 20.20 -16.20 -14.56
N GLY A 500 21.45 -16.16 -15.01
CA GLY A 500 22.14 -17.30 -15.62
C GLY A 500 21.81 -17.55 -17.09
N GLU A 501 20.98 -16.72 -17.73
CA GLU A 501 20.79 -16.72 -19.18
C GLU A 501 22.04 -16.14 -19.88
N ILE A 502 22.34 -16.59 -21.09
CA ILE A 502 23.60 -16.33 -21.81
C ILE A 502 23.29 -15.52 -23.07
N LEU A 503 24.10 -14.51 -23.37
CA LEU A 503 24.05 -13.72 -24.61
C LEU A 503 25.48 -13.51 -25.11
N GLY A 504 25.88 -14.24 -26.15
CA GLY A 504 27.30 -14.31 -26.56
C GLY A 504 28.17 -14.83 -25.41
N ASP A 505 29.24 -14.11 -25.08
CA ASP A 505 30.15 -14.45 -23.96
C ASP A 505 29.63 -14.00 -22.58
N TRP A 506 28.48 -13.34 -22.51
CA TRP A 506 27.98 -12.68 -21.30
C TRP A 506 26.90 -13.50 -20.60
N VAL A 507 26.89 -13.50 -19.27
CA VAL A 507 25.90 -14.20 -18.44
C VAL A 507 25.17 -13.19 -17.55
N ALA A 508 23.83 -13.21 -17.56
CA ALA A 508 23.04 -12.27 -16.77
C ALA A 508 23.17 -12.53 -15.25
N PRO A 509 23.61 -11.54 -14.44
CA PRO A 509 23.84 -11.72 -13.00
C PRO A 509 22.54 -11.76 -12.18
N SER A 510 21.44 -11.26 -12.74
CA SER A 510 20.10 -11.24 -12.14
C SER A 510 19.03 -11.31 -13.26
N SER A 511 17.78 -11.61 -12.90
CA SER A 511 16.65 -11.52 -13.83
C SER A 511 16.15 -10.09 -13.92
N SER A 512 15.95 -9.57 -15.12
CA SER A 512 15.49 -8.20 -15.37
C SER A 512 14.75 -8.11 -16.72
N ARG A 513 14.32 -6.91 -17.09
CA ARG A 513 13.72 -6.62 -18.41
C ARG A 513 14.29 -5.33 -19.01
N PHE A 514 14.32 -5.30 -20.33
CA PHE A 514 14.57 -4.10 -21.13
C PHE A 514 13.30 -3.75 -21.91
N ILE A 515 12.92 -2.48 -21.91
CA ILE A 515 11.67 -2.00 -22.55
C ILE A 515 12.04 -1.06 -23.71
N THR A 516 11.39 -1.22 -24.85
CA THR A 516 11.49 -0.25 -25.94
C THR A 516 10.17 -0.02 -26.65
N SER A 517 9.95 1.20 -27.14
CA SER A 517 8.70 1.67 -27.72
C SER A 517 8.96 2.74 -28.77
N HIS A 518 8.02 2.86 -29.72
CA HIS A 518 7.91 3.97 -30.66
C HIS A 518 6.57 4.71 -30.43
N ASP A 519 6.32 5.18 -29.20
CA ASP A 519 5.05 5.83 -28.86
C ASP A 519 5.04 7.31 -29.28
N HIS A 520 4.29 7.60 -30.34
CA HIS A 520 4.09 8.96 -30.86
C HIS A 520 2.78 9.60 -30.35
N PHE A 521 1.78 8.80 -29.98
CA PHE A 521 0.41 9.27 -29.77
C PHE A 521 0.05 9.52 -28.29
N SER A 522 0.56 8.75 -27.33
CA SER A 522 0.25 8.94 -25.91
C SER A 522 0.75 10.29 -25.39
N GLY A 523 1.87 10.79 -25.94
CA GLY A 523 2.41 12.12 -25.62
C GLY A 523 1.84 13.27 -26.46
N SER A 524 0.91 13.01 -27.39
CA SER A 524 0.45 14.01 -28.39
C SER A 524 -0.47 15.10 -27.81
N MET A 525 -0.42 16.32 -28.36
CA MET A 525 -1.32 17.41 -27.92
C MET A 525 -2.80 17.06 -28.11
N VAL A 526 -3.13 16.42 -29.24
CA VAL A 526 -4.49 16.02 -29.61
C VAL A 526 -5.13 15.18 -28.51
N VAL A 527 -4.43 14.15 -28.02
CA VAL A 527 -4.93 13.25 -26.97
C VAL A 527 -5.20 14.01 -25.65
N VAL A 528 -4.34 14.97 -25.29
CA VAL A 528 -4.52 15.80 -24.08
C VAL A 528 -5.72 16.75 -24.23
N GLU A 529 -5.89 17.41 -25.37
CA GLU A 529 -7.05 18.27 -25.63
C GLU A 529 -8.35 17.46 -25.62
N MET A 530 -8.33 16.28 -26.24
CA MET A 530 -9.44 15.33 -26.23
C MET A 530 -9.82 14.87 -24.83
N PHE A 531 -8.85 14.70 -23.93
CA PHE A 531 -9.11 14.35 -22.53
C PHE A 531 -9.87 15.47 -21.81
N PHE A 532 -9.45 16.72 -21.93
CA PHE A 532 -10.18 17.84 -21.34
C PHE A 532 -11.54 18.10 -21.99
N LYS A 533 -11.68 17.83 -23.30
CA LYS A 533 -12.97 17.84 -24.02
C LYS A 533 -13.91 16.72 -23.53
N ALA A 534 -13.38 15.53 -23.21
CA ALA A 534 -14.16 14.45 -22.62
C ALA A 534 -14.69 14.81 -21.23
N ILE A 535 -13.92 15.53 -20.40
CA ILE A 535 -14.39 16.02 -19.09
C ILE A 535 -15.62 16.93 -19.24
N THR A 536 -15.61 17.86 -20.21
CA THR A 536 -16.75 18.78 -20.41
C THR A 536 -17.97 18.10 -21.01
N GLN A 537 -17.78 17.12 -21.92
CA GLN A 537 -18.85 16.36 -22.54
C GLN A 537 -19.48 15.33 -21.60
N PHE A 538 -18.66 14.50 -20.93
CA PHE A 538 -19.12 13.38 -20.10
C PHE A 538 -19.58 13.82 -18.70
N LYS A 539 -19.12 15.01 -18.25
CA LYS A 539 -19.39 15.59 -16.92
C LYS A 539 -19.13 14.58 -15.78
N PRO A 540 -17.92 14.03 -15.65
CA PRO A 540 -17.61 13.00 -14.67
C PRO A 540 -17.74 13.51 -13.23
N ASP A 541 -17.79 12.56 -12.28
CA ASP A 541 -17.75 12.82 -10.84
C ASP A 541 -16.33 12.62 -10.26
N LEU A 542 -15.42 12.03 -11.04
CA LEU A 542 -14.00 11.82 -10.75
C LEU A 542 -13.15 11.95 -12.03
N VAL A 543 -12.01 12.63 -11.96
CA VAL A 543 -11.03 12.72 -13.05
C VAL A 543 -9.70 12.11 -12.61
N ILE A 544 -9.12 11.25 -13.44
CA ILE A 544 -7.80 10.64 -13.23
C ILE A 544 -6.90 11.01 -14.42
N ILE A 545 -5.76 11.62 -14.11
CA ILE A 545 -4.73 12.06 -15.05
C ILE A 545 -3.46 11.24 -14.78
N THR A 546 -2.87 10.69 -15.83
CA THR A 546 -1.58 10.00 -15.83
C THR A 546 -1.02 9.95 -17.25
N GLY A 547 0.19 9.42 -17.43
CA GLY A 547 0.94 9.52 -18.68
C GLY A 547 1.70 10.84 -18.87
N VAL A 548 1.67 11.75 -17.89
CA VAL A 548 2.43 13.02 -17.93
C VAL A 548 3.94 12.77 -18.07
N HIS A 549 4.47 11.69 -17.51
CA HIS A 549 5.88 11.30 -17.65
C HIS A 549 6.31 11.05 -19.11
N LEU A 550 5.41 10.57 -19.99
CA LEU A 550 5.72 10.31 -21.41
C LEU A 550 6.04 11.59 -22.20
N LEU A 551 5.74 12.77 -21.64
CA LEU A 551 6.15 14.05 -22.24
C LEU A 551 7.67 14.29 -22.14
N GLU A 552 8.39 13.49 -21.35
CA GLU A 552 9.84 13.56 -21.23
C GLU A 552 10.55 13.28 -22.56
N PHE A 553 10.08 12.31 -23.35
CA PHE A 553 10.63 11.94 -24.67
C PHE A 553 10.33 12.95 -25.79
N GLN A 554 9.82 14.14 -25.47
CA GLN A 554 9.45 15.19 -26.41
C GLN A 554 10.44 16.36 -26.33
N SER A 555 10.59 17.11 -27.43
CA SER A 555 11.44 18.32 -27.45
C SER A 555 11.06 19.30 -26.35
N LYS A 556 12.06 20.04 -25.84
CA LYS A 556 11.93 20.92 -24.68
C LYS A 556 10.82 21.96 -24.83
N GLU A 557 10.64 22.47 -26.04
CA GLU A 557 9.65 23.47 -26.43
C GLU A 557 8.24 22.87 -26.37
N MET A 558 8.04 21.70 -27.01
CA MET A 558 6.78 20.96 -26.96
C MET A 558 6.43 20.53 -25.54
N ARG A 559 7.41 20.06 -24.77
CA ARG A 559 7.25 19.64 -23.38
C ARG A 559 6.74 20.80 -22.52
N GLN A 560 7.36 21.97 -22.62
CA GLN A 560 6.92 23.17 -21.91
C GLN A 560 5.50 23.59 -22.32
N GLU A 561 5.16 23.62 -23.61
CA GLU A 561 3.82 24.05 -24.03
C GLU A 561 2.73 23.06 -23.62
N LYS A 562 2.99 21.75 -23.70
CA LYS A 562 2.07 20.72 -23.18
C LYS A 562 1.84 20.89 -21.68
N VAL A 563 2.87 21.18 -20.88
CA VAL A 563 2.70 21.50 -19.45
C VAL A 563 1.90 22.79 -19.22
N ARG A 564 2.14 23.86 -20.00
CA ARG A 564 1.33 25.10 -19.95
C ARG A 564 -0.13 24.84 -20.31
N MET A 565 -0.39 24.02 -21.31
CA MET A 565 -1.74 23.62 -21.75
C MET A 565 -2.47 22.80 -20.67
N ILE A 566 -1.82 21.78 -20.10
CA ILE A 566 -2.37 20.98 -18.99
C ILE A 566 -2.73 21.90 -17.81
N LYS A 567 -1.83 22.80 -17.39
CA LYS A 567 -2.09 23.79 -16.33
C LYS A 567 -3.28 24.70 -16.67
N ARG A 568 -3.34 25.22 -17.90
CA ARG A 568 -4.42 26.10 -18.39
C ARG A 568 -5.78 25.40 -18.35
N ASN A 569 -5.82 24.11 -18.67
CA ASN A 569 -7.06 23.33 -18.66
C ASN A 569 -7.45 22.88 -17.25
N LEU A 570 -6.49 22.47 -16.40
CA LEU A 570 -6.73 22.17 -14.98
C LEU A 570 -7.39 23.34 -14.23
N LEU A 571 -6.96 24.58 -14.52
CA LEU A 571 -7.56 25.80 -13.97
C LEU A 571 -8.99 26.09 -14.45
N GLN A 572 -9.45 25.44 -15.53
CA GLN A 572 -10.81 25.54 -16.04
C GLN A 572 -11.73 24.43 -15.51
N VAL A 573 -11.16 23.32 -15.00
CA VAL A 573 -11.95 22.23 -14.41
C VAL A 573 -12.59 22.70 -13.10
N ASN A 574 -13.86 22.31 -12.89
CA ASN A 574 -14.65 22.69 -11.72
C ASN A 574 -13.88 22.43 -10.39
N PRO A 575 -13.77 23.43 -9.49
CA PRO A 575 -13.14 23.27 -8.17
C PRO A 575 -13.75 22.19 -7.25
N LYS A 576 -14.98 21.75 -7.52
CA LYS A 576 -15.66 20.67 -6.77
C LYS A 576 -15.44 19.26 -7.35
N LEU A 577 -14.90 19.15 -8.56
CA LEU A 577 -14.65 17.87 -9.24
C LEU A 577 -13.27 17.35 -8.84
N PRO A 578 -13.13 16.25 -8.06
CA PRO A 578 -11.83 15.75 -7.64
C PRO A 578 -11.00 15.27 -8.82
N ILE A 579 -9.78 15.78 -8.90
CA ILE A 579 -8.75 15.42 -9.88
C ILE A 579 -7.64 14.65 -9.16
N HIS A 580 -7.35 13.45 -9.63
CA HIS A 580 -6.23 12.64 -9.19
C HIS A 580 -5.14 12.61 -10.27
N LEU A 581 -3.89 12.91 -9.90
CA LEU A 581 -2.71 12.65 -10.71
C LEU A 581 -2.03 11.37 -10.20
N GLU A 582 -1.84 10.38 -11.06
CA GLU A 582 -0.92 9.27 -10.81
C GLU A 582 0.39 9.58 -11.56
N LEU A 583 1.47 9.78 -10.82
CA LEU A 583 2.78 10.02 -11.40
C LEU A 583 3.35 8.70 -11.97
N GLY A 584 4.44 8.81 -12.72
CA GLY A 584 5.23 7.65 -13.14
C GLY A 584 6.70 8.05 -13.15
N SER A 585 7.56 7.13 -13.59
CA SER A 585 9.01 7.35 -13.65
C SER A 585 9.34 8.63 -14.43
N LEU A 586 10.06 9.55 -13.78
CA LEU A 586 10.64 10.76 -14.35
C LEU A 586 12.16 10.67 -14.19
N ALA A 587 12.94 11.01 -15.21
CA ALA A 587 14.40 11.07 -15.11
C ALA A 587 14.96 12.48 -15.38
N ASP A 588 14.29 13.28 -16.20
CA ASP A 588 14.65 14.68 -16.49
C ASP A 588 14.29 15.61 -15.32
N SER A 589 15.32 16.18 -14.70
CA SER A 589 15.21 17.05 -13.52
C SER A 589 14.50 18.39 -13.80
N MET A 590 14.70 18.96 -14.99
CA MET A 590 14.03 20.21 -15.40
C MET A 590 12.53 19.99 -15.59
N PHE A 591 12.16 18.87 -16.20
CA PHE A 591 10.78 18.50 -16.44
C PHE A 591 10.06 18.14 -15.14
N ALA A 592 10.70 17.37 -14.25
CA ALA A 592 10.14 17.05 -12.95
C ALA A 592 9.92 18.30 -12.08
N ALA A 593 10.82 19.30 -12.12
CA ALA A 593 10.61 20.62 -11.50
C ALA A 593 9.38 21.36 -12.10
N ASP A 594 9.18 21.25 -13.41
CA ASP A 594 8.04 21.80 -14.11
C ASP A 594 6.72 21.11 -13.71
N VAL A 595 6.68 19.77 -13.64
CA VAL A 595 5.51 19.01 -13.16
C VAL A 595 5.17 19.37 -11.71
N LEU A 596 6.19 19.44 -10.85
CA LEU A 596 6.06 19.77 -9.42
C LEU A 596 5.52 21.18 -9.17
N SER A 597 5.89 22.16 -10.00
CA SER A 597 5.48 23.56 -9.84
C SER A 597 4.23 23.95 -10.64
N LYS A 598 3.97 23.31 -11.79
CA LYS A 598 2.92 23.69 -12.75
C LYS A 598 1.72 22.74 -12.78
N ILE A 599 1.84 21.49 -12.32
CA ILE A 599 0.77 20.49 -12.38
C ILE A 599 0.35 20.02 -10.98
N ILE A 600 1.29 19.50 -10.17
CA ILE A 600 1.01 18.92 -8.84
C ILE A 600 0.16 19.84 -7.92
N PRO A 601 0.33 21.18 -7.88
CA PRO A 601 -0.48 22.02 -7.01
C PRO A 601 -1.95 22.15 -7.42
N TYR A 602 -2.30 21.84 -8.67
CA TYR A 602 -3.62 22.08 -9.26
C TYR A 602 -4.49 20.82 -9.37
N VAL A 603 -4.04 19.70 -8.80
CA VAL A 603 -4.83 18.46 -8.64
C VAL A 603 -5.20 18.27 -7.17
N ASP A 604 -6.30 17.59 -6.85
CA ASP A 604 -6.74 17.41 -5.46
C ASP A 604 -6.05 16.23 -4.76
N SER A 605 -5.68 15.19 -5.53
CA SER A 605 -4.98 14.01 -5.04
C SER A 605 -3.77 13.63 -5.91
N LEU A 606 -2.65 13.28 -5.27
CA LEU A 606 -1.45 12.73 -5.93
C LEU A 606 -1.27 11.25 -5.57
N GLY A 607 -0.77 10.45 -6.50
CA GLY A 607 -0.23 9.11 -6.27
C GLY A 607 1.22 9.04 -6.73
N ILE A 608 2.10 8.50 -5.88
CA ILE A 608 3.56 8.44 -6.06
C ILE A 608 4.19 7.23 -5.35
N ASN A 609 5.32 6.76 -5.88
CA ASN A 609 6.18 5.73 -5.27
C ASN A 609 7.43 6.29 -4.56
N GLU A 610 8.30 5.40 -4.05
CA GLU A 610 9.54 5.77 -3.36
C GLU A 610 10.60 6.45 -4.23
N GLN A 611 10.69 6.09 -5.52
CA GLN A 611 11.65 6.67 -6.47
C GLN A 611 11.23 8.10 -6.82
N GLU A 612 9.95 8.27 -7.15
CA GLU A 612 9.35 9.58 -7.44
C GLU A 612 9.40 10.52 -6.22
N LEU A 613 9.07 10.04 -5.02
CA LEU A 613 9.08 10.88 -3.81
C LEU A 613 10.48 11.41 -3.48
N THR A 614 11.50 10.55 -3.57
CA THR A 614 12.88 10.96 -3.29
C THR A 614 13.47 11.81 -4.40
N PHE A 615 13.15 11.54 -5.67
CA PHE A 615 13.55 12.38 -6.80
C PHE A 615 12.95 13.78 -6.72
N LEU A 616 11.65 13.91 -6.42
CA LEU A 616 11.00 15.20 -6.20
C LEU A 616 11.58 15.96 -4.99
N SER A 617 11.99 15.23 -3.94
CA SER A 617 12.68 15.84 -2.79
C SER A 617 14.07 16.36 -3.18
N HIS A 618 14.84 15.58 -3.93
CA HIS A 618 16.16 15.96 -4.43
C HIS A 618 16.10 17.22 -5.32
N ILE A 619 15.18 17.27 -6.28
CA ILE A 619 15.06 18.39 -7.24
C ILE A 619 14.67 19.71 -6.56
N ALA A 620 13.78 19.67 -5.57
CA ALA A 620 13.23 20.88 -4.94
C ALA A 620 13.81 21.16 -3.54
N ASN A 621 15.00 20.63 -3.23
CA ASN A 621 15.72 20.79 -1.97
C ASN A 621 14.84 20.48 -0.73
N GLY A 622 14.14 19.36 -0.78
CA GLY A 622 13.28 18.83 0.29
C GLY A 622 14.05 18.04 1.36
N PRO A 623 13.35 17.35 2.27
CA PRO A 623 13.98 16.50 3.29
C PRO A 623 14.64 15.25 2.67
N TYR A 624 15.80 14.84 3.19
CA TYR A 624 16.51 13.61 2.82
C TYR A 624 16.89 13.51 1.33
N MET A 625 17.49 14.58 0.78
CA MET A 625 17.94 14.66 -0.63
C MET A 625 19.01 13.62 -0.97
N GLU A 626 19.78 13.20 0.03
CA GLU A 626 20.87 12.23 -0.02
C GLU A 626 20.43 10.78 -0.26
N GLU A 627 19.14 10.49 -0.13
CA GLU A 627 18.58 9.14 -0.36
C GLU A 627 18.39 8.80 -1.84
N HIS A 628 18.56 9.78 -2.74
CA HIS A 628 18.45 9.57 -4.19
C HIS A 628 19.83 9.28 -4.82
N PRO A 629 20.00 8.19 -5.60
CA PRO A 629 18.99 7.22 -6.02
C PRO A 629 18.68 6.15 -4.95
N VAL A 630 17.40 5.82 -4.78
CA VAL A 630 16.93 4.87 -3.77
C VAL A 630 17.30 3.43 -4.12
N GLN A 631 17.99 2.76 -3.20
CA GLN A 631 18.20 1.31 -3.25
C GLN A 631 16.96 0.55 -2.77
N ALA A 632 16.63 -0.58 -3.41
CA ALA A 632 15.44 -1.35 -3.09
C ALA A 632 15.45 -1.85 -1.63
N GLY A 633 14.47 -1.42 -0.83
CA GLY A 633 14.25 -1.88 0.54
C GLY A 633 14.87 -1.04 1.66
N THR A 634 15.52 0.10 1.38
CA THR A 634 16.14 0.97 2.41
C THR A 634 15.19 2.00 3.03
N VAL A 635 13.98 2.16 2.47
CA VAL A 635 13.10 3.32 2.75
C VAL A 635 12.43 3.22 4.13
N HIS A 636 12.84 4.09 5.05
CA HIS A 636 12.25 4.18 6.39
C HIS A 636 10.97 5.03 6.43
N VAL A 637 9.93 4.55 7.13
CA VAL A 637 8.60 5.19 7.22
C VAL A 637 8.66 6.66 7.67
N TYR A 638 9.45 7.01 8.69
CA TYR A 638 9.54 8.40 9.15
C TYR A 638 10.05 9.36 8.07
N LYS A 639 11.04 8.96 7.24
CA LYS A 639 11.56 9.78 6.14
C LYS A 639 10.45 10.07 5.13
N VAL A 640 9.69 9.04 4.76
CA VAL A 640 8.53 9.14 3.87
C VAL A 640 7.47 10.07 4.46
N VAL A 641 7.11 9.92 5.74
CA VAL A 641 6.13 10.79 6.40
C VAL A 641 6.57 12.26 6.39
N GLU A 642 7.84 12.54 6.66
CA GLU A 642 8.40 13.90 6.64
C GLU A 642 8.43 14.50 5.22
N MET A 643 8.84 13.73 4.20
CA MET A 643 8.79 14.15 2.79
C MET A 643 7.36 14.39 2.29
N LEU A 644 6.41 13.49 2.60
CA LEU A 644 4.99 13.67 2.24
C LEU A 644 4.37 14.88 2.97
N HIS A 645 4.74 15.11 4.22
CA HIS A 645 4.32 16.31 4.95
C HIS A 645 4.89 17.58 4.34
N TRP A 646 6.17 17.58 3.95
CA TRP A 646 6.78 18.69 3.20
C TRP A 646 6.06 18.93 1.87
N LEU A 647 5.75 17.88 1.08
CA LEU A 647 5.07 18.05 -0.21
C LEU A 647 3.68 18.71 -0.05
N LEU A 648 2.87 18.25 0.91
CA LEU A 648 1.59 18.90 1.25
C LEU A 648 1.77 20.31 1.84
N LYS A 649 2.79 20.54 2.66
CA LYS A 649 3.05 21.85 3.26
C LYS A 649 3.56 22.87 2.25
N THR A 650 4.27 22.44 1.21
CA THR A 650 4.84 23.30 0.17
C THR A 650 3.86 23.48 -1.00
N TYR A 651 3.36 22.39 -1.59
CA TYR A 651 2.54 22.40 -2.80
C TYR A 651 1.04 22.14 -2.57
N GLY A 652 0.65 21.82 -1.33
CA GLY A 652 -0.75 21.65 -0.95
C GLY A 652 -1.52 22.93 -0.62
N LYS A 653 -2.85 22.78 -0.63
CA LYS A 653 -3.88 23.77 -0.25
C LYS A 653 -3.63 24.29 1.17
N ASP A 654 -3.56 25.61 1.34
CA ASP A 654 -3.40 26.25 2.66
C ASP A 654 -4.78 26.43 3.33
N PRO A 655 -5.07 25.77 4.46
CA PRO A 655 -6.38 25.87 5.11
C PRO A 655 -6.62 27.22 5.79
N THR A 656 -5.59 28.04 5.97
CA THR A 656 -5.69 29.38 6.59
C THR A 656 -5.81 30.51 5.58
N ASN A 657 -5.59 30.24 4.28
CA ASN A 657 -5.59 31.21 3.19
C ASN A 657 -4.65 32.43 3.44
N SER A 658 -3.66 32.28 4.33
CA SER A 658 -2.83 33.38 4.85
C SER A 658 -1.70 33.83 3.92
N LYS A 659 -1.36 33.02 2.89
CA LYS A 659 -0.27 33.30 1.95
C LYS A 659 -0.80 33.55 0.54
N PRO A 660 -0.60 34.75 -0.06
CA PRO A 660 -1.09 35.04 -1.40
C PRO A 660 -0.45 34.18 -2.50
N ALA A 661 0.76 33.65 -2.27
CA ALA A 661 1.48 32.79 -3.22
C ALA A 661 0.84 31.40 -3.46
N LYS A 662 -0.20 31.02 -2.70
CA LYS A 662 -0.86 29.70 -2.79
C LYS A 662 -2.31 29.75 -3.29
N THR A 663 -2.74 30.89 -3.82
CA THR A 663 -4.12 31.04 -4.34
C THR A 663 -4.36 30.10 -5.51
N GLY A 664 -5.33 29.18 -5.36
CA GLY A 664 -5.70 28.19 -6.38
C GLY A 664 -5.05 26.80 -6.20
N TYR A 665 -4.24 26.58 -5.16
CA TYR A 665 -3.72 25.24 -4.87
C TYR A 665 -4.82 24.33 -4.32
N ARG A 666 -4.91 23.11 -4.88
CA ARG A 666 -5.98 22.13 -4.65
C ARG A 666 -5.51 20.90 -3.87
N LEU A 667 -4.22 20.56 -3.97
CA LEU A 667 -3.66 19.31 -3.43
C LEU A 667 -3.94 19.18 -1.93
N SER A 668 -4.71 18.14 -1.59
CA SER A 668 -5.19 17.86 -0.24
C SER A 668 -5.04 16.39 0.17
N ARG A 669 -4.66 15.51 -0.77
CA ARG A 669 -4.39 14.08 -0.52
C ARG A 669 -3.15 13.61 -1.27
N ILE A 670 -2.33 12.79 -0.63
CA ILE A 670 -1.30 11.98 -1.30
C ILE A 670 -1.52 10.52 -0.92
N HIS A 671 -1.50 9.63 -1.91
CA HIS A 671 -1.42 8.19 -1.76
C HIS A 671 -0.02 7.73 -2.15
N PHE A 672 0.81 7.51 -1.14
CA PHE A 672 2.13 6.91 -1.31
C PHE A 672 1.99 5.38 -1.32
N HIS A 673 2.64 4.73 -2.25
CA HIS A 673 2.69 3.27 -2.35
C HIS A 673 4.12 2.81 -2.63
N CYS A 674 4.61 1.81 -1.90
CA CYS A 674 5.87 1.14 -2.18
C CYS A 674 5.69 -0.37 -2.03
N LEU A 675 6.73 -1.15 -2.38
CA LEU A 675 6.67 -2.61 -2.35
C LEU A 675 6.30 -3.20 -0.96
N THR A 676 6.58 -2.49 0.13
CA THR A 676 6.37 -3.00 1.49
C THR A 676 5.17 -2.39 2.20
N PHE A 677 4.87 -1.10 2.01
CA PHE A 677 3.75 -0.42 2.68
C PHE A 677 3.11 0.68 1.82
N HIS A 678 1.87 1.04 2.15
CA HIS A 678 1.17 2.18 1.56
C HIS A 678 0.84 3.20 2.66
N ILE A 679 0.83 4.50 2.34
CA ILE A 679 0.44 5.59 3.25
C ILE A 679 -0.52 6.53 2.52
N MET A 680 -1.63 6.90 3.16
CA MET A 680 -2.45 8.04 2.73
C MET A 680 -2.29 9.19 3.71
N VAL A 681 -1.85 10.34 3.21
CA VAL A 681 -1.79 11.60 3.97
C VAL A 681 -2.82 12.55 3.37
N SER A 682 -3.60 13.24 4.21
CA SER A 682 -4.59 14.21 3.76
C SER A 682 -4.66 15.44 4.66
N THR A 683 -4.86 16.62 4.09
CA THR A 683 -5.17 17.84 4.84
C THR A 683 -6.67 18.02 5.01
N GLY A 684 -7.10 18.51 6.18
CA GLY A 684 -8.50 18.82 6.48
C GLY A 684 -9.43 17.60 6.69
N THR A 685 -10.68 17.76 6.25
CA THR A 685 -11.76 16.76 6.37
C THR A 685 -12.42 16.44 5.02
N ASP A 686 -11.85 16.93 3.92
CA ASP A 686 -12.40 16.85 2.56
C ASP A 686 -12.49 15.38 2.05
N TRP A 687 -11.76 14.46 2.68
CA TRP A 687 -11.71 13.03 2.33
C TRP A 687 -12.24 12.13 3.46
N SER A 688 -13.13 11.21 3.12
CA SER A 688 -13.68 10.18 4.01
C SER A 688 -13.26 8.77 3.56
N ASN A 689 -13.51 7.76 4.41
CA ASN A 689 -13.25 6.34 4.13
C ASN A 689 -11.79 5.98 3.75
N LEU A 690 -10.82 6.83 4.08
CA LEU A 690 -9.39 6.68 3.71
C LEU A 690 -8.80 5.34 4.17
N ALA A 691 -9.13 4.87 5.38
CA ALA A 691 -8.64 3.59 5.90
C ALA A 691 -9.13 2.42 5.04
N ALA A 692 -10.43 2.29 4.78
CA ALA A 692 -10.95 1.24 3.91
C ALA A 692 -10.37 1.31 2.48
N GLY A 693 -10.12 2.53 1.97
CA GLY A 693 -9.43 2.75 0.69
C GLY A 693 -7.99 2.25 0.67
N LEU A 694 -7.22 2.52 1.74
CA LEU A 694 -5.85 2.03 1.92
C LEU A 694 -5.82 0.49 2.06
N ALA A 695 -6.73 -0.04 2.87
CA ALA A 695 -7.24 -1.41 2.90
C ALA A 695 -7.30 -2.06 1.52
N ALA A 696 -8.18 -1.49 0.69
CA ALA A 696 -8.49 -2.01 -0.63
C ALA A 696 -7.30 -1.92 -1.58
N GLY A 697 -6.51 -0.84 -1.54
CA GLY A 697 -5.31 -0.65 -2.36
C GLY A 697 -4.26 -1.74 -2.08
N ALA A 698 -3.85 -1.90 -0.82
CA ALA A 698 -2.85 -2.90 -0.42
C ALA A 698 -3.35 -4.35 -0.64
N ARG A 699 -4.66 -4.59 -0.54
CA ARG A 699 -5.27 -5.89 -0.88
C ARG A 699 -5.23 -6.18 -2.38
N ILE A 700 -5.45 -5.16 -3.22
CA ILE A 700 -5.46 -5.30 -4.68
C ILE A 700 -4.03 -5.56 -5.19
N SER A 701 -3.01 -4.84 -4.70
CA SER A 701 -1.61 -5.09 -5.11
C SER A 701 -1.21 -6.53 -4.84
N GLY A 702 -1.40 -7.04 -3.61
CA GLY A 702 -1.12 -8.44 -3.27
C GLY A 702 -1.87 -9.46 -4.13
N ARG A 703 -3.18 -9.26 -4.40
CA ARG A 703 -3.95 -10.17 -5.27
C ARG A 703 -3.45 -10.17 -6.71
N LEU A 704 -3.13 -9.01 -7.27
CA LEU A 704 -2.68 -8.88 -8.65
C LEU A 704 -1.29 -9.46 -8.86
N SER A 705 -0.32 -9.17 -7.98
CA SER A 705 1.05 -9.70 -8.07
C SER A 705 1.11 -11.23 -8.03
N CYS A 706 0.18 -11.87 -7.32
CA CYS A 706 0.11 -13.31 -7.18
C CYS A 706 -0.89 -13.98 -8.16
N ASN A 707 -1.54 -13.20 -9.05
CA ASN A 707 -2.63 -13.63 -9.93
C ASN A 707 -3.75 -14.42 -9.21
N ILE A 708 -4.12 -13.97 -8.00
CA ILE A 708 -5.10 -14.63 -7.14
C ILE A 708 -6.51 -14.18 -7.52
N ASN A 709 -7.35 -15.14 -7.94
CA ASN A 709 -8.77 -14.90 -8.22
C ASN A 709 -9.50 -14.30 -7.01
N ALA A 710 -10.45 -13.40 -7.27
CA ALA A 710 -11.12 -12.58 -6.25
C ALA A 710 -11.82 -13.35 -5.11
N ASN A 711 -12.12 -14.65 -5.33
CA ASN A 711 -12.86 -15.53 -4.41
C ASN A 711 -11.96 -16.53 -3.65
N THR A 712 -10.66 -16.55 -3.90
CA THR A 712 -9.69 -17.44 -3.23
C THR A 712 -8.71 -16.61 -2.42
N LEU A 713 -8.47 -16.99 -1.16
CA LEU A 713 -7.41 -16.41 -0.34
C LEU A 713 -6.26 -17.41 -0.24
N ASP A 714 -5.28 -17.29 -1.13
CA ASP A 714 -4.02 -18.00 -1.02
C ASP A 714 -3.01 -17.13 -0.25
N SER A 715 -3.05 -17.26 1.09
CA SER A 715 -2.16 -16.53 1.98
C SER A 715 -0.72 -17.04 1.98
N GLU A 716 -0.40 -18.13 1.27
CA GLU A 716 0.97 -18.67 1.17
C GLU A 716 1.80 -17.98 0.07
N LEU A 717 1.15 -17.25 -0.84
CA LEU A 717 1.80 -16.46 -1.89
C LEU A 717 2.14 -15.03 -1.46
N LEU A 718 1.68 -14.61 -0.28
CA LEU A 718 1.87 -13.26 0.27
C LEU A 718 2.91 -13.32 1.40
N GLU A 719 3.69 -12.24 1.56
CA GLU A 719 4.70 -12.09 2.60
C GLU A 719 4.64 -10.66 3.15
N ILE A 720 4.51 -10.49 4.48
CA ILE A 720 4.61 -9.17 5.10
C ILE A 720 6.09 -8.78 5.25
N ARG A 721 6.50 -7.77 4.47
CA ARG A 721 7.89 -7.26 4.45
C ARG A 721 8.10 -5.97 5.28
N THR A 722 7.07 -5.47 5.95
CA THR A 722 7.17 -4.31 6.84
C THR A 722 7.83 -4.67 8.17
N ALA A 723 8.58 -3.74 8.75
CA ALA A 723 9.06 -3.89 10.12
C ALA A 723 7.88 -3.99 11.12
N ALA A 724 8.01 -4.86 12.12
CA ALA A 724 7.00 -5.07 13.17
C ALA A 724 6.79 -3.81 14.04
N SER A 725 7.79 -2.93 14.12
CA SER A 725 7.67 -1.59 14.67
C SER A 725 8.36 -0.58 13.77
N PHE A 726 7.78 0.62 13.65
CA PHE A 726 8.39 1.72 12.91
C PHE A 726 8.07 3.07 13.55
N VAL A 727 9.06 3.97 13.55
CA VAL A 727 8.88 5.36 13.97
C VAL A 727 8.07 6.09 12.89
N LEU A 728 7.02 6.81 13.31
CA LEU A 728 6.22 7.68 12.46
C LEU A 728 6.73 9.11 12.44
N ASP A 729 7.27 9.58 13.57
CA ASP A 729 7.79 10.94 13.75
C ASP A 729 8.93 10.89 14.79
N LYS A 730 10.14 11.27 14.35
CA LYS A 730 11.34 11.32 15.20
C LYS A 730 11.24 12.40 16.29
N THR A 731 10.57 13.51 16.02
CA THR A 731 10.51 14.66 16.94
C THR A 731 9.61 14.40 18.15
N THR A 732 8.58 13.57 17.98
CA THR A 732 7.70 13.12 19.08
C THR A 732 8.00 11.71 19.57
N MET A 733 9.01 11.03 19.00
CA MET A 733 9.37 9.63 19.27
C MET A 733 8.17 8.66 19.21
N ARG A 734 7.18 8.96 18.36
CA ARG A 734 5.99 8.13 18.18
C ARG A 734 6.32 6.92 17.32
N ALA A 735 6.47 5.77 17.97
CA ALA A 735 6.50 4.47 17.31
C ALA A 735 5.09 3.93 17.08
N TYR A 736 4.89 3.23 15.97
CA TYR A 736 3.75 2.37 15.73
C TYR A 736 4.20 0.90 15.76
N GLN A 737 3.43 0.07 16.45
CA GLN A 737 3.61 -1.39 16.47
C GLN A 737 2.57 -2.01 15.54
N PHE A 738 3.02 -2.84 14.61
CA PHE A 738 2.18 -3.49 13.61
C PHE A 738 1.42 -4.66 14.24
N GLU A 739 0.09 -4.55 14.30
CA GLU A 739 -0.79 -5.59 14.84
C GLU A 739 -1.71 -6.14 13.74
N ALA A 740 -1.39 -7.32 13.19
CA ALA A 740 -2.12 -7.93 12.08
C ALA A 740 -3.59 -8.26 12.37
N HIS A 741 -4.01 -8.34 13.64
CA HIS A 741 -5.39 -8.62 14.02
C HIS A 741 -6.26 -7.36 14.19
N LYS A 742 -5.66 -6.17 14.28
CA LYS A 742 -6.40 -4.91 14.39
C LYS A 742 -6.75 -4.38 13.00
N GLN A 743 -7.84 -3.60 12.95
CA GLN A 743 -8.07 -2.73 11.80
C GLN A 743 -6.97 -1.66 11.75
N LEU A 744 -6.76 -1.08 10.56
CA LEU A 744 -5.66 -0.14 10.25
C LEU A 744 -5.41 0.92 11.34
N PRO A 745 -4.14 1.38 11.50
CA PRO A 745 -3.76 2.40 12.47
C PRO A 745 -4.73 3.59 12.52
N SER A 746 -5.11 3.98 13.73
CA SER A 746 -5.92 5.17 14.00
C SER A 746 -5.30 6.43 13.39
N LYS A 747 -6.13 7.37 12.91
CA LYS A 747 -5.73 8.66 12.31
C LYS A 747 -4.69 9.40 13.17
N VAL A 748 -3.42 9.33 12.79
CA VAL A 748 -2.32 10.00 13.51
C VAL A 748 -2.26 11.46 13.11
N SER A 749 -2.64 12.34 14.04
CA SER A 749 -2.51 13.79 13.88
C SER A 749 -1.07 14.23 14.23
N ILE A 750 -0.32 14.67 13.21
CA ILE A 750 0.98 15.33 13.39
C ILE A 750 0.71 16.81 13.72
N VAL A 751 0.90 17.18 14.99
CA VAL A 751 0.76 18.56 15.47
C VAL A 751 2.13 19.05 15.90
N GLN A 752 2.78 19.88 15.09
CA GLN A 752 3.96 20.62 15.54
C GLN A 752 3.53 21.72 16.51
N ASN A 753 4.00 21.64 17.75
CA ASN A 753 3.90 22.76 18.69
C ASN A 753 4.78 23.91 18.19
N SER A 754 4.15 24.93 17.58
CA SER A 754 4.84 26.18 17.25
C SER A 754 5.36 26.85 18.54
N ALA A 755 6.65 27.17 18.56
CA ALA A 755 7.37 27.60 19.76
C ALA A 755 6.69 28.76 20.52
N ARG A 756 6.41 28.57 21.81
CA ARG A 756 6.15 29.65 22.78
C ARG A 756 6.52 29.27 24.22
N SER A 757 7.60 29.90 24.68
CA SER A 757 7.99 30.23 26.06
C SER A 757 7.89 29.19 27.19
N ILE A 758 9.06 28.98 27.81
CA ILE A 758 9.37 28.31 29.08
C ILE A 758 8.36 28.60 30.22
N ARG A 759 7.92 27.55 30.92
CA ARG A 759 7.90 27.50 32.40
C ARG A 759 7.73 26.07 32.93
N LYS A 760 8.66 25.63 33.78
CA LYS A 760 8.61 24.35 34.52
C LYS A 760 7.43 24.33 35.51
N ARG A 761 6.71 23.21 35.60
CA ARG A 761 6.05 22.68 36.82
C ARG A 761 5.75 21.18 36.62
N PRO A 762 5.82 20.34 37.67
CA PRO A 762 5.61 18.89 37.56
C PRO A 762 4.11 18.53 37.60
N PRO A 763 3.68 17.41 36.99
CA PRO A 763 2.34 16.89 37.19
C PRO A 763 2.24 16.16 38.55
N ILE A 764 1.31 16.65 39.37
CA ILE A 764 0.83 15.97 40.58
C ILE A 764 -0.11 14.82 40.13
N SER A 765 -0.12 13.72 40.87
CA SER A 765 -1.04 12.60 40.66
C SER A 765 -2.50 12.97 40.95
N SER A 766 -3.41 12.68 40.04
CA SER A 766 -4.81 12.34 40.36
C SER A 766 -5.54 11.78 39.13
N ASN A 767 -6.22 10.66 39.32
CA ASN A 767 -7.11 10.05 38.34
C ASN A 767 -8.29 10.98 38.04
N ILE A 768 -8.78 11.00 36.79
CA ILE A 768 -10.13 11.43 36.41
C ILE A 768 -10.45 10.86 35.01
N LEU A 769 -11.62 10.21 34.90
CA LEU A 769 -12.28 9.67 33.69
C LEU A 769 -11.77 8.34 33.11
N ASP A 770 -12.12 7.25 33.79
CA ASP A 770 -12.89 6.19 33.12
C ASP A 770 -14.35 6.66 32.96
N GLU A 771 -14.96 6.37 31.81
CA GLU A 771 -16.37 5.98 31.58
C GLU A 771 -16.71 6.19 30.10
N GLY A 772 -16.50 5.14 29.30
CA GLY A 772 -16.89 5.10 27.89
C GLY A 772 -18.20 4.36 27.68
N VAL A 773 -19.12 4.94 26.93
CA VAL A 773 -20.21 4.19 26.27
C VAL A 773 -19.75 3.89 24.85
N THR A 774 -19.54 2.61 24.52
CA THR A 774 -19.05 2.19 23.20
C THR A 774 -20.19 1.74 22.29
N PHE A 775 -20.00 1.91 20.98
CA PHE A 775 -20.98 1.65 19.91
C PHE A 775 -21.22 0.13 19.65
N ALA A 776 -21.12 -0.71 20.69
CA ALA A 776 -21.18 -2.17 20.57
C ALA A 776 -22.61 -2.75 20.72
N ASP A 777 -23.57 -1.97 21.22
CA ASP A 777 -24.87 -2.49 21.68
C ASP A 777 -25.98 -2.57 20.60
N VAL A 778 -25.73 -2.14 19.35
CA VAL A 778 -26.75 -2.17 18.28
C VAL A 778 -26.16 -2.61 16.94
N HIS A 779 -26.11 -3.92 16.66
CA HIS A 779 -27.13 -4.62 15.85
C HIS A 779 -26.71 -6.07 15.54
N ASN A 780 -27.69 -7.00 15.56
CA ASN A 780 -27.55 -8.42 15.17
C ASN A 780 -28.66 -8.76 14.16
N VAL A 781 -28.59 -9.94 13.52
CA VAL A 781 -29.55 -10.55 12.56
C VAL A 781 -29.37 -10.02 11.12
N VAL A 782 -28.96 -10.83 10.12
CA VAL A 782 -29.72 -11.93 9.46
C VAL A 782 -28.81 -13.11 9.07
N LEU A 783 -29.33 -14.34 9.19
CA LEU A 783 -28.73 -15.59 8.68
C LEU A 783 -29.36 -15.99 7.33
N ALA A 784 -28.57 -16.56 6.41
CA ALA A 784 -29.02 -17.65 5.51
C ALA A 784 -27.82 -18.41 4.90
N PRO A 785 -27.90 -19.74 4.65
CA PRO A 785 -26.75 -20.57 4.26
C PRO A 785 -26.88 -21.26 2.88
N THR A 786 -25.79 -21.37 2.12
CA THR A 786 -25.61 -22.46 1.12
C THR A 786 -24.16 -22.66 0.71
N THR A 787 -23.53 -23.77 1.10
CA THR A 787 -22.54 -24.51 0.29
C THR A 787 -22.31 -25.88 0.92
N LYS A 788 -22.43 -26.96 0.15
CA LYS A 788 -22.18 -28.33 0.64
C LYS A 788 -20.69 -28.54 0.88
N LEU A 789 -20.35 -29.22 1.97
CA LEU A 789 -18.97 -29.58 2.32
C LEU A 789 -18.41 -30.67 1.37
N PRO A 790 -17.09 -30.70 1.11
CA PRO A 790 -16.47 -31.52 0.06
C PRO A 790 -16.22 -32.99 0.42
N TYR A 791 -16.79 -33.50 1.51
CA TYR A 791 -16.58 -34.89 1.98
C TYR A 791 -17.91 -35.60 2.27
N PRO A 792 -17.99 -36.93 2.11
CA PRO A 792 -19.22 -37.68 2.39
C PRO A 792 -19.69 -37.47 3.84
N GLU A 793 -20.93 -37.03 3.99
CA GLU A 793 -21.52 -36.64 5.27
C GLU A 793 -21.42 -37.76 6.33
N LYS A 794 -21.48 -39.03 5.92
CA LYS A 794 -21.29 -40.19 6.81
C LYS A 794 -19.87 -40.35 7.38
N GLU A 795 -18.83 -39.94 6.66
CA GLU A 795 -17.45 -39.97 7.18
C GLU A 795 -17.19 -38.78 8.09
N LEU A 796 -17.67 -37.60 7.70
CA LEU A 796 -17.63 -36.39 8.53
C LEU A 796 -18.40 -36.62 9.84
N LEU A 797 -19.59 -37.21 9.79
CA LEU A 797 -20.37 -37.58 10.98
C LEU A 797 -19.67 -38.64 11.84
N LYS A 798 -19.00 -39.65 11.25
CA LYS A 798 -18.18 -40.59 12.04
C LYS A 798 -16.98 -39.91 12.71
N HIS A 799 -16.34 -38.97 12.03
CA HIS A 799 -15.19 -38.24 12.58
C HIS A 799 -15.65 -37.24 13.66
N ILE A 800 -16.76 -36.54 13.43
CA ILE A 800 -17.42 -35.65 14.40
C ILE A 800 -17.93 -36.46 15.60
N ASP A 801 -18.57 -37.61 15.42
CA ASP A 801 -19.08 -38.42 16.52
C ASP A 801 -17.95 -39.03 17.36
N LYS A 802 -16.86 -39.50 16.73
CA LYS A 802 -15.64 -39.93 17.43
C LYS A 802 -15.01 -38.78 18.21
N THR A 803 -14.77 -37.65 17.55
CA THR A 803 -14.18 -36.44 18.18
C THR A 803 -15.09 -35.88 19.27
N SER A 804 -16.41 -35.91 19.09
CA SER A 804 -17.40 -35.46 20.07
C SER A 804 -17.49 -36.41 21.26
N LYS A 805 -17.38 -37.73 21.06
CA LYS A 805 -17.32 -38.71 22.16
C LYS A 805 -16.05 -38.58 22.99
N ASP A 806 -14.92 -38.29 22.35
CA ASP A 806 -13.66 -38.00 23.06
C ASP A 806 -13.72 -36.65 23.79
N LEU A 807 -14.27 -35.59 23.17
CA LEU A 807 -14.54 -34.29 23.82
C LEU A 807 -15.60 -34.37 24.94
N LEU A 808 -16.59 -35.25 24.84
CA LEU A 808 -17.60 -35.50 25.89
C LEU A 808 -17.00 -36.26 27.08
N LYS A 809 -16.06 -37.20 26.85
CA LYS A 809 -15.29 -37.83 27.92
C LYS A 809 -14.44 -36.83 28.69
N ASP A 810 -13.87 -35.83 28.02
CA ASP A 810 -13.13 -34.76 28.70
C ASP A 810 -14.05 -33.71 29.37
N LYS A 811 -15.19 -33.35 28.76
CA LYS A 811 -16.20 -32.49 29.41
C LYS A 811 -16.79 -33.11 30.68
N ASN A 812 -17.08 -34.41 30.70
CA ASN A 812 -17.62 -35.07 31.89
C ASN A 812 -16.60 -35.14 33.04
N LYS A 813 -15.29 -35.14 32.76
CA LYS A 813 -14.24 -34.99 33.78
C LYS A 813 -14.13 -33.57 34.35
N MET A 814 -14.48 -32.53 33.57
CA MET A 814 -14.49 -31.15 34.07
C MET A 814 -15.73 -30.81 34.92
N LYS A 815 -16.86 -31.52 34.74
CA LYS A 815 -18.12 -31.18 35.42
C LYS A 815 -18.19 -31.66 36.88
N TYR A 816 -17.33 -32.60 37.29
CA TYR A 816 -17.21 -33.10 38.66
C TYR A 816 -15.77 -32.93 39.19
N GLY A 817 -15.42 -31.72 39.63
CA GLY A 817 -14.30 -31.49 40.57
C GLY A 817 -12.90 -32.00 40.17
N GLY A 818 -12.65 -32.28 38.88
CA GLY A 818 -11.38 -32.83 38.42
C GLY A 818 -10.24 -31.82 38.57
N LYS A 819 -9.23 -32.14 39.42
CA LYS A 819 -8.00 -31.35 39.62
C LYS A 819 -7.43 -30.85 38.27
N LYS A 820 -7.16 -29.54 38.15
CA LYS A 820 -6.49 -28.93 36.98
C LYS A 820 -5.29 -29.80 36.56
N LYS A 821 -5.24 -30.25 35.29
CA LYS A 821 -3.98 -30.78 34.74
C LYS A 821 -2.98 -29.63 34.69
N SER A 822 -1.84 -29.77 35.35
CA SER A 822 -0.72 -28.85 35.21
C SER A 822 -0.18 -28.87 33.79
N SER A 823 -0.18 -27.71 33.12
CA SER A 823 0.63 -27.49 31.91
C SER A 823 2.09 -27.65 32.29
N GLY A 824 2.85 -28.51 31.60
CA GLY A 824 4.26 -28.77 31.89
C GLY A 824 5.24 -27.65 31.52
N LYS A 825 4.73 -26.44 31.25
CA LYS A 825 5.53 -25.27 30.90
C LYS A 825 6.15 -24.67 32.16
N ILE A 826 7.44 -24.38 32.10
CA ILE A 826 8.22 -23.67 33.10
C ILE A 826 8.40 -22.22 32.63
N ASP A 827 8.32 -21.27 33.55
CA ASP A 827 8.38 -19.84 33.25
C ASP A 827 9.74 -19.24 33.61
N PHE A 828 10.32 -18.51 32.65
CA PHE A 828 11.70 -17.99 32.69
C PHE A 828 11.77 -16.46 32.50
N MET A 829 10.64 -15.76 32.65
CA MET A 829 10.53 -14.29 32.51
C MET A 829 11.39 -13.47 33.49
N HIS A 830 12.12 -14.12 34.41
CA HIS A 830 13.07 -13.48 35.33
C HIS A 830 14.50 -13.42 34.80
N ILE A 831 14.82 -14.15 33.73
CA ILE A 831 16.12 -14.12 33.04
C ILE A 831 15.98 -13.24 31.79
N PRO A 832 16.93 -12.33 31.49
CA PRO A 832 16.97 -11.60 30.22
C PRO A 832 17.05 -12.54 29.00
N ILE A 833 16.40 -12.18 27.90
CA ILE A 833 16.25 -13.08 26.74
C ILE A 833 17.57 -13.26 25.99
N GLU A 834 18.48 -12.29 26.07
CA GLU A 834 19.84 -12.38 25.55
C GLU A 834 20.68 -13.43 26.28
N GLU A 835 20.36 -13.66 27.56
CA GLU A 835 21.03 -14.64 28.42
C GLU A 835 20.42 -16.04 28.31
N HIS A 836 19.14 -16.15 27.93
CA HIS A 836 18.45 -17.45 27.70
C HIS A 836 19.25 -18.35 26.75
N VAL A 837 19.38 -19.61 27.15
CA VAL A 837 20.06 -20.65 26.38
C VAL A 837 19.06 -21.71 25.91
N VAL A 838 19.11 -22.01 24.61
CA VAL A 838 18.34 -23.08 23.97
C VAL A 838 19.29 -24.12 23.40
N VAL A 839 19.19 -25.38 23.85
CA VAL A 839 20.07 -26.46 23.38
C VAL A 839 19.32 -27.42 22.45
N LEU A 840 19.93 -27.68 21.29
CA LEU A 840 19.42 -28.50 20.21
C LEU A 840 20.30 -29.76 20.05
N PHE A 841 19.68 -30.94 20.12
CA PHE A 841 20.39 -32.22 20.08
C PHE A 841 20.17 -32.98 18.76
N PRO A 842 21.23 -33.31 17.99
CA PRO A 842 21.10 -33.96 16.70
C PRO A 842 20.57 -35.40 16.80
N GLY A 843 20.11 -35.92 15.66
CA GLY A 843 19.55 -37.26 15.56
C GLY A 843 20.43 -38.26 14.81
N GLN A 844 19.90 -39.45 14.59
CA GLN A 844 20.49 -40.46 13.71
C GLN A 844 20.67 -39.89 12.30
N GLY A 845 21.85 -40.10 11.72
CA GLY A 845 22.29 -39.52 10.45
C GLY A 845 23.36 -38.43 10.61
N ALA A 846 23.70 -38.05 11.83
CA ALA A 846 24.75 -37.06 12.12
C ALA A 846 26.09 -37.66 12.59
N GLN A 847 26.14 -38.98 12.86
CA GLN A 847 27.35 -39.70 13.27
C GLN A 847 28.40 -39.80 12.15
N PHE A 848 29.69 -39.83 12.53
CA PHE A 848 30.84 -40.04 11.65
C PHE A 848 32.01 -40.66 12.44
N VAL A 849 32.93 -41.35 11.76
CA VAL A 849 34.12 -41.93 12.42
C VAL A 849 35.11 -40.82 12.79
N GLY A 850 35.62 -40.86 14.03
CA GLY A 850 36.43 -39.81 14.64
C GLY A 850 35.63 -38.81 15.50
N MET A 851 34.31 -39.00 15.64
CA MET A 851 33.46 -38.11 16.42
C MET A 851 33.74 -38.24 17.94
N GLY A 852 33.81 -37.10 18.63
CA GLY A 852 34.11 -37.05 20.07
C GLY A 852 35.60 -37.01 20.42
N LYS A 853 36.52 -37.00 19.44
CA LYS A 853 37.98 -36.97 19.68
C LYS A 853 38.43 -35.86 20.64
N LYS A 854 38.01 -34.61 20.43
CA LYS A 854 38.39 -33.48 21.30
C LYS A 854 37.61 -33.46 22.63
N LEU A 855 36.41 -34.03 22.65
CA LEU A 855 35.60 -34.11 23.87
C LEU A 855 36.27 -34.96 24.95
N ILE A 856 37.05 -35.98 24.58
CA ILE A 856 37.72 -36.86 25.56
C ILE A 856 38.76 -36.13 26.43
N GLU A 857 39.23 -34.97 25.98
CA GLU A 857 40.18 -34.11 26.71
C GLU A 857 39.51 -33.45 27.93
N ILE A 858 38.17 -33.35 27.94
CA ILE A 858 37.39 -32.71 29.00
C ILE A 858 36.89 -33.78 29.99
N PRO A 859 37.21 -33.67 31.30
CA PRO A 859 36.87 -34.68 32.30
C PRO A 859 35.39 -35.06 32.37
N ALA A 860 34.44 -34.13 32.26
CA ALA A 860 33.01 -34.48 32.28
C ALA A 860 32.58 -35.30 31.07
N ALA A 861 32.99 -34.93 29.86
CA ALA A 861 32.71 -35.69 28.65
C ALA A 861 33.32 -37.10 28.69
N LYS A 862 34.54 -37.26 29.23
CA LYS A 862 35.17 -38.57 29.39
C LYS A 862 34.33 -39.52 30.26
N ARG A 863 33.81 -39.03 31.40
CA ARG A 863 32.92 -39.83 32.28
C ARG A 863 31.66 -40.32 31.56
N VAL A 864 31.09 -39.50 30.66
CA VAL A 864 29.91 -39.88 29.86
C VAL A 864 30.23 -41.04 28.88
N PHE A 865 31.42 -41.06 28.27
CA PHE A 865 31.85 -42.19 27.43
C PHE A 865 32.13 -43.47 28.24
N GLU A 866 32.74 -43.35 29.41
CA GLU A 866 33.00 -44.47 30.33
C GLU A 866 31.67 -45.10 30.80
N GLN A 867 30.72 -44.28 31.30
CA GLN A 867 29.37 -44.72 31.70
C GLN A 867 28.59 -45.37 30.55
N ALA A 868 28.65 -44.79 29.34
CA ALA A 868 27.99 -45.39 28.18
C ALA A 868 28.54 -46.77 27.86
N SER A 869 29.87 -46.94 27.96
CA SER A 869 30.54 -48.20 27.66
C SER A 869 30.19 -49.30 28.66
N GLU A 870 30.09 -48.96 29.94
CA GLU A 870 29.64 -49.85 31.03
C GLU A 870 28.20 -50.35 30.78
N VAL A 871 27.25 -49.43 30.52
CA VAL A 871 25.83 -49.77 30.29
C VAL A 871 25.62 -50.59 29.00
N LEU A 872 26.40 -50.30 27.96
CA LEU A 872 26.23 -50.94 26.66
C LEU A 872 26.95 -52.30 26.58
N GLY A 873 28.01 -52.50 27.35
CA GLY A 873 28.83 -53.71 27.37
C GLY A 873 29.91 -53.75 26.28
N TYR A 874 30.25 -52.60 25.69
CA TYR A 874 31.32 -52.44 24.70
C TYR A 874 31.88 -51.01 24.73
N ASP A 875 33.13 -50.84 24.33
CA ASP A 875 33.79 -49.53 24.26
C ASP A 875 33.11 -48.62 23.23
N MET A 876 32.35 -47.64 23.73
CA MET A 876 31.64 -46.67 22.90
C MET A 876 32.60 -45.63 22.30
N TYR A 877 33.60 -45.18 23.05
CA TYR A 877 34.54 -44.18 22.56
C TYR A 877 35.36 -44.74 21.39
N LYS A 878 35.88 -45.96 21.52
CA LYS A 878 36.60 -46.65 20.45
C LYS A 878 35.73 -46.85 19.20
N LEU A 879 34.45 -47.19 19.36
CA LEU A 879 33.52 -47.33 18.24
C LEU A 879 33.28 -46.01 17.50
N CYS A 880 33.14 -44.89 18.23
CA CYS A 880 33.03 -43.55 17.65
C CYS A 880 34.33 -43.11 16.97
N GLN A 881 35.49 -43.42 17.56
CA GLN A 881 36.79 -42.91 17.15
C GLN A 881 37.43 -43.71 16.00
N GLU A 882 37.34 -45.04 16.02
CA GLU A 882 38.02 -45.96 15.08
C GLU A 882 37.06 -46.61 14.08
N GLY A 883 35.75 -46.67 14.39
CA GLY A 883 34.75 -47.32 13.54
C GLY A 883 34.74 -48.86 13.68
N PRO A 884 34.52 -49.63 12.60
CA PRO A 884 34.36 -49.19 11.21
C PRO A 884 33.03 -48.47 10.94
N ASP A 885 33.02 -47.57 9.96
CA ASP A 885 31.86 -46.76 9.57
C ASP A 885 30.59 -47.60 9.30
N LEU A 886 30.72 -48.71 8.57
CA LEU A 886 29.61 -49.64 8.32
C LEU A 886 28.95 -50.19 9.60
N LYS A 887 29.70 -50.32 10.70
CA LYS A 887 29.15 -50.73 12.00
C LYS A 887 28.53 -49.53 12.72
N LEU A 888 29.21 -48.38 12.71
CA LEU A 888 28.72 -47.15 13.32
C LEU A 888 27.41 -46.64 12.69
N GLN A 889 27.17 -46.90 11.39
CA GLN A 889 25.93 -46.53 10.70
C GLN A 889 24.73 -47.45 11.02
N GLN A 890 24.94 -48.63 11.59
CA GLN A 890 23.82 -49.52 11.95
C GLN A 890 23.01 -48.91 13.10
N THR A 891 21.67 -48.98 12.99
CA THR A 891 20.72 -48.40 13.95
C THR A 891 21.03 -48.77 15.40
N LEU A 892 21.44 -50.02 15.63
CA LEU A 892 21.86 -50.57 16.92
C LEU A 892 22.96 -49.74 17.61
N TYR A 893 23.94 -49.29 16.84
CA TYR A 893 25.12 -48.59 17.34
C TYR A 893 25.01 -47.06 17.19
N CYS A 894 24.45 -46.57 16.09
CA CYS A 894 24.39 -45.14 15.80
C CYS A 894 23.53 -44.37 16.82
N GLN A 895 22.44 -44.98 17.31
CA GLN A 895 21.51 -44.32 18.22
C GLN A 895 22.14 -44.08 19.61
N PRO A 896 22.71 -45.10 20.29
CA PRO A 896 23.51 -44.87 21.49
C PRO A 896 24.68 -43.92 21.25
N ALA A 897 25.42 -44.07 20.14
CA ALA A 897 26.59 -43.26 19.85
C ALA A 897 26.29 -41.75 19.71
N VAL A 898 25.24 -41.38 18.96
CA VAL A 898 24.82 -39.97 18.84
C VAL A 898 24.38 -39.43 20.20
N VAL A 899 23.65 -40.19 21.01
CA VAL A 899 23.21 -39.74 22.35
C VAL A 899 24.39 -39.55 23.30
N THR A 900 25.31 -40.51 23.38
CA THR A 900 26.55 -40.41 24.17
C THR A 900 27.37 -39.19 23.76
N CYS A 901 27.65 -39.02 22.46
CA CYS A 901 28.41 -37.87 21.96
C CYS A 901 27.72 -36.52 22.23
N SER A 902 26.39 -36.48 22.13
CA SER A 902 25.62 -35.25 22.36
C SER A 902 25.54 -34.86 23.84
N VAL A 903 25.40 -35.84 24.75
CA VAL A 903 25.43 -35.57 26.20
C VAL A 903 26.86 -35.25 26.66
N ALA A 904 27.88 -35.93 26.13
CA ALA A 904 29.28 -35.62 26.41
C ALA A 904 29.64 -34.18 26.00
N ALA A 905 29.18 -33.75 24.82
CA ALA A 905 29.36 -32.38 24.36
C ALA A 905 28.61 -31.35 25.23
N PHE A 906 27.45 -31.70 25.79
CA PHE A 906 26.70 -30.81 26.68
C PHE A 906 27.36 -30.66 28.06
N GLU A 907 27.83 -31.75 28.65
CA GLU A 907 28.57 -31.70 29.91
C GLU A 907 29.93 -30.99 29.73
N ALA A 908 30.61 -31.18 28.59
CA ALA A 908 31.79 -30.39 28.23
C ALA A 908 31.50 -28.89 28.08
N LEU A 909 30.38 -28.52 27.44
CA LEU A 909 29.98 -27.12 27.29
C LEU A 909 29.68 -26.48 28.65
N LYS A 910 29.03 -27.20 29.56
CA LYS A 910 28.78 -26.75 30.95
C LYS A 910 30.07 -26.60 31.77
N GLU A 911 31.08 -27.46 31.53
CA GLU A 911 32.38 -27.36 32.21
C GLU A 911 33.19 -26.14 31.73
N ILE A 912 33.03 -25.74 30.46
CA ILE A 912 33.70 -24.57 29.86
C ILE A 912 32.95 -23.24 30.13
N ASP A 913 31.63 -23.23 29.95
CA ASP A 913 30.76 -22.07 30.19
C ASP A 913 29.62 -22.46 31.14
N PRO A 914 29.80 -22.31 32.47
CA PRO A 914 28.75 -22.61 33.46
C PRO A 914 27.44 -21.86 33.23
N SER A 915 27.45 -20.69 32.57
CA SER A 915 26.23 -19.92 32.26
C SER A 915 25.26 -20.67 31.34
N VAL A 916 25.77 -21.64 30.55
CA VAL A 916 24.95 -22.52 29.72
C VAL A 916 24.05 -23.42 30.57
N GLY A 917 24.53 -23.85 31.73
CA GLY A 917 23.73 -24.64 32.67
C GLY A 917 22.72 -23.79 33.44
N GLU A 918 23.17 -22.65 33.96
CA GLU A 918 22.34 -21.76 34.79
C GLU A 918 21.18 -21.13 34.01
N ASN A 919 21.43 -20.70 32.76
CA ASN A 919 20.45 -20.01 31.93
C ASN A 919 19.73 -20.92 30.91
N LEU A 920 19.71 -22.24 31.13
CA LEU A 920 19.05 -23.21 30.26
C LEU A 920 17.51 -23.12 30.35
N THR A 921 16.87 -22.53 29.35
CA THR A 921 15.40 -22.30 29.36
C THR A 921 14.60 -23.32 28.55
N ASP A 922 15.15 -23.82 27.44
CA ASP A 922 14.48 -24.75 26.52
C ASP A 922 15.46 -25.79 25.94
N THR A 923 15.02 -27.05 25.83
CA THR A 923 15.79 -28.12 25.16
C THR A 923 14.93 -28.89 24.16
N ALA A 924 15.49 -29.17 22.99
CA ALA A 924 14.84 -29.95 21.95
C ALA A 924 15.83 -30.87 21.25
N GLY A 925 15.40 -32.06 20.82
CA GLY A 925 16.28 -32.98 20.11
C GLY A 925 15.57 -33.75 19.01
N PHE A 926 16.25 -33.95 17.89
CA PHE A 926 15.66 -34.53 16.69
C PHE A 926 15.67 -36.06 16.75
N SER A 927 14.50 -36.69 16.69
CA SER A 927 14.33 -38.15 16.81
C SER A 927 15.03 -38.71 18.05
N VAL A 928 16.17 -39.42 17.92
CA VAL A 928 16.90 -39.98 19.08
C VAL A 928 17.49 -38.88 19.98
N GLY A 929 17.76 -37.68 19.46
CA GLY A 929 18.21 -36.54 20.25
C GLY A 929 17.20 -36.10 21.33
N GLU A 930 15.92 -36.49 21.24
CA GLU A 930 14.92 -36.26 22.29
C GLU A 930 15.33 -36.87 23.63
N TYR A 931 16.11 -37.96 23.62
CA TYR A 931 16.67 -38.57 24.83
C TYR A 931 17.79 -37.72 25.43
N SER A 932 18.66 -37.12 24.60
CA SER A 932 19.67 -36.14 25.07
C SER A 932 19.00 -34.88 25.64
N ALA A 933 17.91 -34.40 25.02
CA ALA A 933 17.13 -33.27 25.53
C ALA A 933 16.49 -33.57 26.89
N LEU A 934 16.02 -34.80 27.12
CA LEU A 934 15.51 -35.26 28.41
C LEU A 934 16.59 -35.39 29.49
N VAL A 935 17.82 -35.75 29.13
CA VAL A 935 18.96 -35.76 30.06
C VAL A 935 19.36 -34.32 30.42
N ALA A 936 19.47 -33.44 29.42
CA ALA A 936 19.81 -32.03 29.64
C ALA A 936 18.75 -31.25 30.43
N GLY A 937 17.47 -31.61 30.30
CA GLY A 937 16.38 -31.09 31.15
C GLY A 937 16.17 -31.86 32.46
N GLU A 938 17.15 -32.69 32.87
CA GLU A 938 17.19 -33.50 34.08
C GLU A 938 15.99 -34.45 34.28
N MET A 939 15.21 -34.73 33.23
CA MET A 939 14.07 -35.66 33.28
C MET A 939 14.50 -37.13 33.29
N LEU A 940 15.70 -37.44 32.78
CA LEU A 940 16.30 -38.77 32.74
C LEU A 940 17.73 -38.72 33.24
N SER A 941 18.16 -39.75 33.97
CA SER A 941 19.59 -40.02 34.17
C SER A 941 20.22 -40.40 32.82
N PHE A 942 21.51 -40.09 32.62
CA PHE A 942 22.22 -40.51 31.40
C PHE A 942 22.24 -42.04 31.26
N GLU A 943 22.46 -42.75 32.36
CA GLU A 943 22.50 -44.21 32.42
C GLU A 943 21.18 -44.82 31.92
N ASP A 944 20.04 -44.32 32.41
CA ASP A 944 18.73 -44.81 32.00
C ASP A 944 18.33 -44.38 30.59
N ALA A 945 18.75 -43.18 30.16
CA ALA A 945 18.58 -42.76 28.78
C ALA A 945 19.30 -43.72 27.82
N ILE A 946 20.55 -44.11 28.12
CA ILE A 946 21.29 -45.10 27.31
C ILE A 946 20.65 -46.49 27.36
N LYS A 947 20.14 -46.97 28.51
CA LYS A 947 19.39 -48.23 28.59
C LYS A 947 18.16 -48.23 27.69
N VAL A 948 17.38 -47.14 27.69
CA VAL A 948 16.17 -47.01 26.84
C VAL A 948 16.54 -46.84 25.36
N VAL A 949 17.58 -46.06 25.05
CA VAL A 949 18.07 -45.86 23.69
C VAL A 949 18.63 -47.16 23.11
N LYS A 950 19.31 -48.01 23.90
CA LYS A 950 19.72 -49.36 23.50
C LYS A 950 18.52 -50.21 23.10
N ALA A 951 17.52 -50.31 23.97
CA ALA A 951 16.29 -51.08 23.68
C ALA A 951 15.50 -50.53 22.48
N ARG A 952 15.48 -49.21 22.28
CA ARG A 952 14.91 -48.54 21.09
C ARG A 952 15.68 -48.88 19.83
N ALA A 953 17.00 -48.84 19.89
CA ALA A 953 17.90 -49.11 18.77
C ALA A 953 17.78 -50.57 18.30
N GLU A 954 17.80 -51.52 19.25
CA GLU A 954 17.56 -52.95 19.02
C GLU A 954 16.19 -53.18 18.36
N ALA A 955 15.11 -52.67 18.97
CA ALA A 955 13.75 -52.88 18.50
C ALA A 955 13.47 -52.24 17.12
N MET A 956 14.00 -51.05 16.86
CA MET A 956 13.87 -50.39 15.55
C MET A 956 14.75 -51.06 14.48
N HIS A 957 15.91 -51.61 14.86
CA HIS A 957 16.77 -52.36 13.95
C HIS A 957 16.07 -53.65 13.48
N GLU A 958 15.51 -54.44 14.41
CA GLU A 958 14.72 -55.63 14.07
C GLU A 958 13.57 -55.31 13.09
N CYS A 959 12.79 -54.25 13.36
CA CYS A 959 11.69 -53.83 12.47
C CYS A 959 12.16 -53.42 11.06
N GLY A 960 13.42 -52.98 10.94
CA GLY A 960 14.05 -52.68 9.64
C GLY A 960 14.46 -53.93 8.87
N GLN A 961 14.87 -55.01 9.55
CA GLN A 961 15.24 -56.27 8.89
C GLN A 961 14.03 -57.04 8.34
N LEU A 962 12.85 -56.88 8.95
CA LEU A 962 11.64 -57.59 8.54
C LEU A 962 11.14 -57.19 7.14
N ILE A 963 11.28 -55.91 6.75
CA ILE A 963 10.65 -55.36 5.54
C ILE A 963 11.57 -54.36 4.84
N LYS A 964 11.94 -54.67 3.59
CA LYS A 964 12.76 -53.80 2.74
C LYS A 964 12.03 -52.48 2.45
N SER A 965 12.59 -51.41 3.00
CA SER A 965 11.97 -50.10 3.12
C SER A 965 13.06 -49.03 3.20
N GLY A 966 12.67 -47.76 3.12
CA GLY A 966 13.62 -46.65 3.25
C GLY A 966 12.91 -45.32 3.46
N MET A 967 13.66 -44.23 3.29
CA MET A 967 13.15 -42.88 3.47
C MET A 967 13.60 -41.96 2.33
N LEU A 968 12.73 -41.01 1.97
CA LEU A 968 12.89 -40.08 0.88
C LEU A 968 12.61 -38.67 1.37
N THR A 969 13.60 -37.78 1.30
CA THR A 969 13.40 -36.34 1.53
C THR A 969 12.72 -35.75 0.30
N VAL A 970 11.59 -35.08 0.51
CA VAL A 970 10.74 -34.52 -0.54
C VAL A 970 10.54 -33.02 -0.32
N ARG A 971 10.90 -32.22 -1.32
CA ARG A 971 10.61 -30.78 -1.37
C ARG A 971 9.33 -30.54 -2.17
N VAL A 972 8.37 -29.89 -1.53
CA VAL A 972 7.03 -29.60 -2.07
C VAL A 972 6.75 -28.10 -2.10
N LYS A 973 5.79 -27.72 -2.95
CA LYS A 973 5.17 -26.40 -3.03
C LYS A 973 3.67 -26.54 -2.74
N ALA A 974 2.93 -25.44 -2.61
CA ALA A 974 1.46 -25.47 -2.41
C ALA A 974 0.72 -26.32 -3.48
N ALA A 975 1.19 -26.30 -4.73
CA ALA A 975 0.62 -27.10 -5.82
C ALA A 975 0.94 -28.61 -5.76
N SER A 976 1.86 -29.06 -4.90
CA SER A 976 2.32 -30.45 -4.85
C SER A 976 1.27 -31.38 -4.22
N LYS A 977 0.81 -32.39 -4.97
CA LYS A 977 -0.28 -33.29 -4.55
C LYS A 977 0.24 -34.48 -3.73
N ILE A 978 1.03 -34.20 -2.68
CA ILE A 978 1.79 -35.21 -1.92
C ILE A 978 0.91 -36.30 -1.28
N GLU A 979 -0.26 -35.96 -0.73
CA GLU A 979 -1.18 -36.96 -0.14
C GLU A 979 -1.70 -37.94 -1.19
N ARG A 980 -2.02 -37.43 -2.40
CA ARG A 980 -2.45 -38.25 -3.53
C ARG A 980 -1.30 -39.09 -4.08
N ALA A 981 -0.10 -38.52 -4.15
CA ALA A 981 1.10 -39.25 -4.55
C ALA A 981 1.35 -40.46 -3.63
N MET A 982 1.28 -40.25 -2.32
CA MET A 982 1.39 -41.34 -1.33
C MET A 982 0.23 -42.33 -1.43
N ALA A 983 -1.01 -41.87 -1.62
CA ALA A 983 -2.16 -42.77 -1.76
C ALA A 983 -2.08 -43.67 -3.01
N ASP A 984 -1.65 -43.12 -4.15
CA ASP A 984 -1.46 -43.88 -5.38
C ASP A 984 -0.21 -44.79 -5.30
N ALA A 985 0.84 -44.39 -4.55
CA ALA A 985 1.98 -45.25 -4.21
C ALA A 985 1.56 -46.47 -3.39
N ARG A 986 0.72 -46.28 -2.35
CA ARG A 986 0.17 -47.37 -1.52
C ARG A 986 -0.65 -48.36 -2.33
N LYS A 987 -1.52 -47.89 -3.23
CA LYS A 987 -2.23 -48.78 -4.18
C LYS A 987 -1.26 -49.64 -4.97
N LYS A 988 -0.13 -49.07 -5.43
CA LYS A 988 0.87 -49.82 -6.21
C LYS A 988 1.62 -50.88 -5.39
N ALA A 989 1.81 -50.67 -4.09
CA ALA A 989 2.30 -51.72 -3.19
C ALA A 989 1.24 -52.83 -2.98
N ILE A 990 -0.03 -52.46 -2.75
CA ILE A 990 -1.14 -53.41 -2.60
C ILE A 990 -1.30 -54.29 -3.86
N GLU A 991 -1.23 -53.70 -5.06
CA GLU A 991 -1.26 -54.43 -6.34
C GLU A 991 -0.16 -55.51 -6.46
N LYS A 992 0.95 -55.37 -5.74
CA LYS A 992 2.05 -56.34 -5.69
C LYS A 992 1.99 -57.29 -4.48
N GLY A 993 1.05 -57.12 -3.57
CA GLY A 993 1.03 -57.81 -2.28
C GLY A 993 2.15 -57.37 -1.31
N GLU A 994 2.76 -56.20 -1.54
CA GLU A 994 3.75 -55.60 -0.65
C GLU A 994 3.08 -54.75 0.45
N LEU A 995 3.78 -54.51 1.58
CA LEU A 995 3.26 -53.66 2.64
C LEU A 995 3.07 -52.21 2.14
N ASP A 996 1.88 -51.67 2.37
CA ASP A 996 1.43 -50.36 1.86
C ASP A 996 1.90 -49.17 2.74
N VAL A 997 3.07 -49.26 3.36
CA VAL A 997 3.65 -48.12 4.09
C VAL A 997 4.16 -47.10 3.08
N CYS A 998 3.57 -45.91 3.14
CA CYS A 998 4.04 -44.68 2.49
C CYS A 998 3.43 -43.51 3.26
N GLU A 999 4.17 -43.00 4.23
CA GLU A 999 3.68 -42.03 5.23
C GLU A 999 4.74 -40.95 5.47
N ILE A 1000 4.32 -39.74 5.86
CA ILE A 1000 5.26 -38.72 6.33
C ILE A 1000 5.85 -39.20 7.65
N ALA A 1001 7.17 -39.26 7.70
CA ALA A 1001 7.96 -39.71 8.85
C ALA A 1001 8.60 -38.53 9.60
N ASN A 1002 8.96 -37.45 8.91
CA ASN A 1002 9.53 -36.25 9.53
C ASN A 1002 9.00 -34.99 8.83
N TYR A 1003 8.56 -34.01 9.61
CA TYR A 1003 8.37 -32.63 9.19
C TYR A 1003 9.64 -31.88 9.53
N LEU A 1004 10.48 -31.53 8.55
CA LEU A 1004 11.80 -30.93 8.81
C LEU A 1004 11.68 -29.42 8.98
N TYR A 1005 11.19 -28.75 7.93
CA TYR A 1005 10.96 -27.30 7.89
C TYR A 1005 10.00 -26.99 6.72
N CYS A 1006 9.59 -25.73 6.56
CA CYS A 1006 8.58 -25.34 5.58
C CYS A 1006 8.88 -25.88 4.17
N GLY A 1007 7.93 -26.60 3.60
CA GLY A 1007 8.04 -27.21 2.27
C GLY A 1007 8.94 -28.45 2.16
N VAL A 1008 9.60 -28.92 3.23
CA VAL A 1008 10.48 -30.11 3.19
C VAL A 1008 10.07 -31.14 4.23
N ARG A 1009 9.74 -32.35 3.74
CA ARG A 1009 9.26 -33.48 4.54
C ARG A 1009 10.03 -34.74 4.17
N VAL A 1010 10.17 -35.66 5.11
CA VAL A 1010 10.69 -37.01 4.83
C VAL A 1010 9.51 -37.98 4.79
N ILE A 1011 9.40 -38.73 3.70
CA ILE A 1011 8.44 -39.83 3.55
C ILE A 1011 9.17 -41.13 3.87
N GLY A 1012 8.64 -41.93 4.78
CA GLY A 1012 9.04 -43.32 4.98
C GLY A 1012 8.14 -44.24 4.17
N GLY A 1013 8.70 -45.22 3.45
CA GLY A 1013 7.90 -46.13 2.65
C GLY A 1013 8.58 -47.45 2.30
N SER A 1014 7.77 -48.41 1.86
CA SER A 1014 8.26 -49.64 1.21
C SER A 1014 8.94 -49.33 -0.12
N GLU A 1015 9.83 -50.22 -0.56
CA GLU A 1015 10.68 -49.97 -1.73
C GLU A 1015 9.87 -49.70 -3.02
N THR A 1016 8.73 -50.36 -3.22
CA THR A 1016 7.81 -50.07 -4.34
C THR A 1016 7.17 -48.68 -4.22
N CYS A 1017 6.74 -48.28 -3.02
CA CYS A 1017 6.16 -46.96 -2.80
C CYS A 1017 7.17 -45.84 -3.13
N LEU A 1018 8.42 -45.98 -2.70
CA LEU A 1018 9.46 -44.97 -2.95
C LEU A 1018 9.77 -44.83 -4.45
N ARG A 1019 9.96 -45.96 -5.17
CA ARG A 1019 10.19 -45.93 -6.62
C ARG A 1019 9.02 -45.33 -7.38
N PHE A 1020 7.78 -45.60 -6.96
CA PHE A 1020 6.61 -45.00 -7.59
C PHE A 1020 6.61 -43.48 -7.46
N LEU A 1021 6.99 -42.95 -6.28
CA LEU A 1021 7.12 -41.50 -6.07
C LEU A 1021 8.21 -40.91 -6.97
N GLU A 1022 9.40 -41.53 -6.99
CA GLU A 1022 10.54 -41.11 -7.82
C GLU A 1022 10.18 -41.06 -9.32
N GLN A 1023 9.48 -42.09 -9.82
CA GLN A 1023 9.04 -42.17 -11.22
C GLN A 1023 7.88 -41.21 -11.58
N ASN A 1024 7.15 -40.68 -10.59
CA ASN A 1024 5.98 -39.83 -10.81
C ASN A 1024 6.16 -38.41 -10.22
N GLN A 1025 7.41 -37.97 -10.02
CA GLN A 1025 7.71 -36.69 -9.38
C GLN A 1025 6.98 -35.50 -10.06
N GLU A 1026 7.05 -35.41 -11.39
CA GLU A 1026 6.44 -34.34 -12.18
C GLU A 1026 4.91 -34.36 -12.11
N LYS A 1027 4.30 -35.55 -12.23
CA LYS A 1027 2.84 -35.78 -12.20
C LYS A 1027 2.18 -35.22 -10.94
N TYR A 1028 2.90 -35.21 -9.82
CA TYR A 1028 2.40 -34.68 -8.54
C TYR A 1028 2.99 -33.31 -8.18
N PHE A 1029 3.65 -32.63 -9.13
CA PHE A 1029 4.27 -31.30 -8.99
C PHE A 1029 5.27 -31.23 -7.83
N ILE A 1030 6.06 -32.28 -7.61
CA ILE A 1030 7.05 -32.33 -6.54
C ILE A 1030 8.37 -31.73 -7.06
N GLN A 1031 8.96 -30.81 -6.29
CA GLN A 1031 10.08 -30.01 -6.77
C GLN A 1031 11.41 -30.79 -6.79
N ALA A 1032 11.66 -31.59 -5.76
CA ALA A 1032 12.86 -32.42 -5.66
C ALA A 1032 12.64 -33.60 -4.71
N MET A 1033 13.31 -34.70 -4.99
CA MET A 1033 13.36 -35.89 -4.15
C MET A 1033 14.82 -36.31 -3.92
N LYS A 1034 15.16 -36.82 -2.73
CA LYS A 1034 16.48 -37.39 -2.43
C LYS A 1034 16.35 -38.57 -1.46
N ARG A 1035 16.88 -39.74 -1.82
CA ARG A 1035 16.96 -40.91 -0.94
C ARG A 1035 17.87 -40.63 0.26
N LEU A 1036 17.46 -41.11 1.43
CA LEU A 1036 18.28 -41.12 2.63
C LEU A 1036 18.98 -42.48 2.79
N HIS A 1037 20.23 -42.46 3.26
CA HIS A 1037 21.01 -43.66 3.55
C HIS A 1037 20.58 -44.23 4.91
N VAL A 1038 19.39 -44.85 4.93
CA VAL A 1038 18.78 -45.47 6.11
C VAL A 1038 18.18 -46.82 5.74
N SER A 1039 18.25 -47.77 6.67
CA SER A 1039 17.85 -49.16 6.45
C SER A 1039 16.35 -49.43 6.50
N ALA A 1040 15.52 -48.47 6.95
CA ALA A 1040 14.09 -48.68 7.11
C ALA A 1040 13.26 -47.38 7.07
N ALA A 1041 11.94 -47.51 6.91
CA ALA A 1041 10.98 -46.42 7.04
C ALA A 1041 10.69 -46.08 8.52
N PHE A 1042 11.66 -45.49 9.21
CA PHE A 1042 11.51 -45.05 10.61
C PHE A 1042 10.37 -44.02 10.78
N HIS A 1043 9.79 -43.91 11.99
CA HIS A 1043 8.70 -42.99 12.31
C HIS A 1043 7.39 -43.19 11.50
N THR A 1044 7.18 -44.40 10.99
CA THR A 1044 5.95 -44.84 10.31
C THR A 1044 5.33 -46.03 11.04
N LYS A 1045 4.12 -46.46 10.61
CA LYS A 1045 3.48 -47.69 11.11
C LYS A 1045 4.32 -48.96 11.02
N GLN A 1046 5.34 -49.03 10.14
CA GLN A 1046 6.26 -50.18 10.10
C GLN A 1046 6.94 -50.43 11.46
N MET A 1047 7.19 -49.37 12.22
CA MET A 1047 7.88 -49.43 13.52
C MET A 1047 6.93 -49.75 14.70
N GLN A 1048 5.66 -50.08 14.43
CA GLN A 1048 4.68 -50.39 15.48
C GLN A 1048 5.12 -51.51 16.45
N PRO A 1049 5.79 -52.61 16.03
CA PRO A 1049 6.28 -53.65 16.95
C PRO A 1049 7.35 -53.13 17.94
N ALA A 1050 8.14 -52.13 17.55
CA ALA A 1050 9.17 -51.56 18.43
C ALA A 1050 8.59 -50.73 19.59
N VAL A 1051 7.35 -50.23 19.45
CA VAL A 1051 6.68 -49.41 20.48
C VAL A 1051 6.53 -50.17 21.80
N GLU A 1052 6.21 -51.47 21.74
CA GLU A 1052 6.00 -52.30 22.94
C GLU A 1052 7.31 -52.53 23.70
N LYS A 1053 8.40 -52.86 22.98
CA LYS A 1053 9.74 -53.00 23.55
C LYS A 1053 10.22 -51.71 24.23
N VAL A 1054 9.98 -50.56 23.58
CA VAL A 1054 10.33 -49.23 24.14
C VAL A 1054 9.46 -48.86 25.35
N MET A 1055 8.16 -49.19 25.34
CA MET A 1055 7.30 -49.03 26.52
C MET A 1055 7.80 -49.85 27.72
N LEU A 1056 8.22 -51.10 27.49
CA LEU A 1056 8.77 -51.97 28.54
C LEU A 1056 10.08 -51.42 29.11
N ALA A 1057 10.95 -50.85 28.27
CA ALA A 1057 12.18 -50.19 28.73
C ALA A 1057 11.86 -48.92 29.56
N LEU A 1058 11.00 -48.03 29.05
CA LEU A 1058 10.55 -46.82 29.75
C LEU A 1058 9.80 -47.10 31.06
N GLY A 1059 9.21 -48.30 31.21
CA GLY A 1059 8.56 -48.76 32.43
C GLY A 1059 9.53 -49.06 33.59
N LYS A 1060 10.81 -49.33 33.29
CA LYS A 1060 11.86 -49.65 34.28
C LYS A 1060 12.60 -48.41 34.82
N VAL A 1061 12.34 -47.24 34.25
CA VAL A 1061 13.09 -46.00 34.50
C VAL A 1061 12.21 -45.00 35.25
N ASP A 1062 12.73 -44.31 36.27
CA ASP A 1062 12.01 -43.20 36.90
C ASP A 1062 12.32 -41.85 36.25
N LEU A 1063 11.30 -41.23 35.67
CA LEU A 1063 11.37 -39.90 35.07
C LEU A 1063 11.33 -38.83 36.16
N GLN A 1064 12.29 -37.92 36.22
CA GLN A 1064 12.22 -36.78 37.14
C GLN A 1064 11.38 -35.63 36.57
N ARG A 1065 11.23 -34.56 37.37
CA ARG A 1065 10.56 -33.34 36.93
C ARG A 1065 11.56 -32.49 36.14
N ALA A 1066 11.13 -32.02 34.97
CA ALA A 1066 11.95 -31.15 34.13
C ALA A 1066 12.42 -29.89 34.87
N THR A 1067 13.68 -29.51 34.66
CA THR A 1067 14.24 -28.22 35.08
C THR A 1067 14.02 -27.13 34.03
N CYS A 1068 14.06 -27.48 32.74
CA CYS A 1068 13.81 -26.59 31.61
C CYS A 1068 12.62 -27.06 30.74
N ASN A 1069 12.23 -26.26 29.73
CA ASN A 1069 11.16 -26.64 28.80
C ASN A 1069 11.65 -27.66 27.76
N VAL A 1070 11.34 -28.95 27.98
CA VAL A 1070 11.70 -30.04 27.06
C VAL A 1070 10.59 -30.32 26.04
N TYR A 1071 10.91 -30.34 24.75
CA TYR A 1071 9.94 -30.51 23.65
C TYR A 1071 9.86 -31.94 23.12
N SER A 1072 8.64 -32.43 22.85
CA SER A 1072 8.43 -33.79 22.32
C SER A 1072 8.15 -33.84 20.82
N ASN A 1073 8.84 -34.74 20.11
CA ASN A 1073 8.67 -34.93 18.66
C ASN A 1073 7.32 -35.54 18.28
N TYR A 1074 6.65 -36.25 19.18
CA TYR A 1074 5.35 -36.87 18.91
C TYR A 1074 4.18 -35.86 19.02
N THR A 1075 4.18 -35.04 20.07
CA THR A 1075 3.13 -34.02 20.26
C THR A 1075 3.40 -32.80 19.40
N GLY A 1076 4.67 -32.41 19.24
CA GLY A 1076 5.11 -31.13 18.69
C GLY A 1076 5.09 -29.99 19.73
N HIS A 1077 5.00 -30.32 21.03
CA HIS A 1077 4.85 -29.37 22.14
C HIS A 1077 5.72 -29.79 23.34
N ILE A 1078 5.84 -28.90 24.33
CA ILE A 1078 6.49 -29.20 25.63
C ILE A 1078 5.85 -30.43 26.27
N PHE A 1079 6.66 -31.29 26.91
CA PHE A 1079 6.18 -32.47 27.61
C PHE A 1079 5.15 -32.15 28.71
N ALA A 1080 4.17 -33.04 28.87
CA ALA A 1080 3.17 -32.91 29.92
C ALA A 1080 3.78 -33.20 31.30
N ALA A 1081 3.33 -32.50 32.35
CA ALA A 1081 3.82 -32.68 33.72
C ALA A 1081 3.55 -34.06 34.35
N LYS A 1082 2.86 -34.99 33.66
CA LYS A 1082 2.57 -36.34 34.13
C LYS A 1082 3.56 -37.34 33.53
N LYS A 1083 4.40 -37.97 34.36
CA LYS A 1083 5.38 -39.01 33.97
C LYS A 1083 4.81 -40.07 32.99
N ALA A 1084 3.56 -40.50 33.19
CA ALA A 1084 2.89 -41.48 32.31
C ALA A 1084 2.57 -40.95 30.88
N GLU A 1085 2.23 -39.67 30.75
CA GLU A 1085 1.97 -39.04 29.45
C GLU A 1085 3.30 -38.83 28.68
N VAL A 1086 4.41 -38.58 29.38
CA VAL A 1086 5.78 -38.53 28.84
C VAL A 1086 6.21 -39.89 28.29
N ARG A 1087 6.14 -40.97 29.09
CA ARG A 1087 6.46 -42.35 28.63
C ARG A 1087 5.64 -42.73 27.38
N GLY A 1088 4.34 -42.44 27.40
CA GLY A 1088 3.45 -42.73 26.27
C GLY A 1088 3.77 -41.93 25.00
N ALA A 1089 4.27 -40.69 25.12
CA ALA A 1089 4.72 -39.90 23.97
C ALA A 1089 6.04 -40.44 23.38
N LEU A 1090 7.01 -40.78 24.24
CA LEU A 1090 8.32 -41.31 23.83
C LEU A 1090 8.23 -42.65 23.09
N ALA A 1091 7.36 -43.55 23.52
CA ALA A 1091 7.16 -44.80 22.78
C ALA A 1091 6.40 -44.59 21.46
N LYS A 1092 5.38 -43.74 21.43
CA LYS A 1092 4.63 -43.43 20.20
C LYS A 1092 5.46 -42.71 19.15
N GLN A 1093 6.47 -41.95 19.57
CA GLN A 1093 7.44 -41.30 18.68
C GLN A 1093 8.12 -42.27 17.71
N VAL A 1094 8.28 -43.54 18.09
CA VAL A 1094 8.94 -44.57 17.28
C VAL A 1094 8.15 -44.90 16.00
N SER A 1095 6.82 -44.86 16.06
CA SER A 1095 5.89 -45.27 14.98
C SER A 1095 5.03 -44.14 14.40
N ALA A 1096 5.35 -42.89 14.74
CA ALA A 1096 4.59 -41.71 14.33
C ALA A 1096 5.54 -40.56 13.93
N PRO A 1097 5.09 -39.62 13.07
CA PRO A 1097 5.95 -38.60 12.51
C PRO A 1097 6.62 -37.70 13.54
N VAL A 1098 7.90 -37.42 13.30
CA VAL A 1098 8.69 -36.42 14.02
C VAL A 1098 8.27 -35.02 13.60
N LYS A 1099 7.71 -34.26 14.54
CA LYS A 1099 7.21 -32.89 14.36
C LYS A 1099 8.28 -31.81 14.60
N TRP A 1100 9.43 -31.94 13.95
CA TRP A 1100 10.57 -31.04 14.17
C TRP A 1100 10.26 -29.61 13.74
N GLU A 1101 9.67 -29.44 12.56
CA GLU A 1101 9.17 -28.16 12.04
C GLU A 1101 8.31 -27.43 13.09
N GLN A 1102 7.38 -28.14 13.74
CA GLN A 1102 6.47 -27.57 14.73
C GLN A 1102 7.21 -27.15 16.01
N ILE A 1103 8.20 -27.93 16.46
CA ILE A 1103 9.06 -27.57 17.60
C ILE A 1103 9.88 -26.32 17.28
N GLN A 1104 10.52 -26.27 16.11
CA GLN A 1104 11.28 -25.08 15.66
C GLN A 1104 10.38 -23.84 15.53
N GLN A 1105 9.15 -24.01 15.02
CA GLN A 1105 8.17 -22.93 14.95
C GLN A 1105 7.73 -22.44 16.34
N LEU A 1106 7.61 -23.30 17.35
CA LEU A 1106 7.29 -22.88 18.72
C LEU A 1106 8.45 -22.14 19.39
N LEU A 1107 9.67 -22.68 19.29
CA LEU A 1107 10.90 -22.02 19.79
C LEU A 1107 11.09 -20.65 19.13
N TYR A 1108 10.82 -20.53 17.83
CA TYR A 1108 10.86 -19.27 17.10
C TYR A 1108 9.73 -18.30 17.50
N ARG A 1109 8.47 -18.78 17.57
CA ARG A 1109 7.30 -17.94 17.89
C ARG A 1109 7.34 -17.34 19.30
N LYS A 1110 8.08 -17.96 20.21
CA LYS A 1110 8.35 -17.44 21.56
C LYS A 1110 9.13 -16.11 21.57
N HIS A 1111 9.89 -15.81 20.51
CA HIS A 1111 10.86 -14.70 20.45
C HIS A 1111 10.77 -13.87 19.15
N GLN A 1112 9.59 -13.74 18.54
CA GLN A 1112 9.44 -13.04 17.24
C GLN A 1112 9.64 -11.52 17.31
N ASP A 1113 9.26 -10.91 18.44
CA ASP A 1113 9.24 -9.45 18.66
C ASP A 1113 10.42 -8.95 19.52
N GLU A 1114 11.30 -9.85 19.97
CA GLU A 1114 12.37 -9.60 20.95
C GLU A 1114 13.74 -10.00 20.37
N LEU A 1115 14.82 -9.87 21.17
CA LEU A 1115 16.11 -10.47 20.83
C LEU A 1115 16.03 -12.00 20.90
N PHE A 1116 16.87 -12.70 20.12
CA PHE A 1116 16.86 -14.17 20.10
C PHE A 1116 17.77 -14.75 21.18
N PRO A 1117 17.37 -15.83 21.87
CA PRO A 1117 18.24 -16.53 22.81
C PRO A 1117 19.47 -17.12 22.13
N ARG A 1118 20.47 -17.52 22.91
CA ARG A 1118 21.65 -18.25 22.42
C ARG A 1118 21.22 -19.69 22.06
N PHE A 1119 21.32 -20.06 20.79
CA PHE A 1119 21.07 -21.42 20.32
C PHE A 1119 22.38 -22.20 20.23
N TYR A 1120 22.44 -23.39 20.82
CA TYR A 1120 23.57 -24.30 20.68
C TYR A 1120 23.11 -25.63 20.05
N GLU A 1121 23.64 -26.02 18.88
CA GLU A 1121 23.61 -27.45 18.47
C GLU A 1121 24.78 -28.16 19.14
N VAL A 1122 24.46 -29.20 19.92
CA VAL A 1122 25.40 -29.89 20.81
C VAL A 1122 25.38 -31.37 20.50
N GLY A 1123 26.45 -31.85 19.87
CA GLY A 1123 26.55 -33.20 19.32
C GLY A 1123 27.14 -33.25 17.91
N PRO A 1124 27.30 -34.46 17.34
CA PRO A 1124 27.98 -34.65 16.06
C PRO A 1124 27.17 -34.06 14.90
N GLY A 1125 27.88 -33.55 13.88
CA GLY A 1125 27.28 -32.92 12.70
C GLY A 1125 26.76 -31.49 12.91
N ARG A 1126 26.24 -30.86 11.84
CA ARG A 1126 25.71 -29.47 11.84
C ARG A 1126 24.34 -29.39 11.16
N GLN A 1127 23.53 -30.42 11.35
CA GLN A 1127 22.30 -30.62 10.58
C GLN A 1127 21.15 -29.76 11.12
N LEU A 1128 21.09 -29.54 12.43
CA LEU A 1128 20.01 -28.75 13.03
C LEU A 1128 20.21 -27.25 12.79
N GLY A 1129 21.44 -26.75 12.82
CA GLY A 1129 21.79 -25.39 12.38
C GLY A 1129 21.44 -25.15 10.92
N SER A 1130 21.69 -26.14 10.05
CA SER A 1130 21.28 -26.08 8.64
C SER A 1130 19.76 -25.99 8.48
N MET A 1131 18.97 -26.75 9.26
CA MET A 1131 17.50 -26.66 9.26
C MET A 1131 17.00 -25.36 9.91
N LEU A 1132 17.68 -24.87 10.95
CA LEU A 1132 17.39 -23.60 11.63
C LEU A 1132 17.60 -22.42 10.68
N LEU A 1133 18.65 -22.42 9.86
CA LEU A 1133 18.89 -21.41 8.82
C LEU A 1133 17.76 -21.35 7.78
N GLN A 1134 17.19 -22.50 7.40
CA GLN A 1134 16.04 -22.58 6.49
C GLN A 1134 14.73 -22.12 7.15
N THR A 1135 14.65 -22.17 8.49
CA THR A 1135 13.43 -21.83 9.26
C THR A 1135 13.43 -20.38 9.76
N SER A 1136 14.58 -19.88 10.24
CA SER A 1136 14.75 -18.51 10.72
C SER A 1136 16.21 -18.06 10.63
N LYS A 1137 16.50 -17.20 9.64
CA LYS A 1137 17.78 -16.51 9.52
C LYS A 1137 18.12 -15.61 10.72
N LYS A 1138 17.12 -15.18 11.51
CA LYS A 1138 17.34 -14.37 12.73
C LYS A 1138 17.89 -15.25 13.86
N ALA A 1139 17.23 -16.37 14.17
CA ALA A 1139 17.69 -17.31 15.19
C ALA A 1139 19.08 -17.88 14.85
N TYR A 1140 19.35 -18.13 13.56
CA TYR A 1140 20.66 -18.58 13.08
C TYR A 1140 21.80 -17.57 13.31
N LYS A 1141 21.54 -16.27 13.53
CA LYS A 1141 22.61 -15.33 13.91
C LYS A 1141 23.16 -15.58 15.32
N ASN A 1142 22.33 -16.12 16.20
CA ASN A 1142 22.66 -16.43 17.59
C ASN A 1142 22.88 -17.94 17.78
N TYR A 1143 23.14 -18.66 16.69
CA TYR A 1143 23.40 -20.09 16.67
C TYR A 1143 24.91 -20.37 16.72
N ASN A 1144 25.30 -21.27 17.62
CA ASN A 1144 26.63 -21.84 17.71
C ASN A 1144 26.56 -23.38 17.60
N HIS A 1145 27.60 -23.98 17.04
CA HIS A 1145 27.81 -25.43 17.09
C HIS A 1145 28.91 -25.74 18.10
N PHE A 1146 28.66 -26.66 19.03
CA PHE A 1146 29.65 -27.10 20.00
C PHE A 1146 29.83 -28.62 19.93
N PHE A 1147 30.96 -29.05 19.37
CA PHE A 1147 31.34 -30.47 19.27
C PHE A 1147 32.81 -30.70 18.88
N GLU A 1148 33.36 -29.86 17.99
CA GLU A 1148 34.72 -29.97 17.43
C GLU A 1148 35.64 -28.85 17.89
#